data_AF-A0A4Y8P8M2-F1
#
_entry.id   AF-A0A4Y8P8M2-F1
#
_cell.length_a   1.000
_cell.length_b   1.000
_cell.length_c   1.000
_cell.angle_alpha   90.00
_cell.angle_beta   90.00
_cell.angle_gamma   90.00
#
_symmetry.space_group_name_H-M   'P 1'
#
loop_
_entity.id
_entity.type
_entity.pdbx_description
1 polymer ?
#
loop_
_entity_poly.entity_id
_entity_poly.type
_entity_poly.pdbx_seq_one_letter_code
_entity_poly.pdbx_strand_id
1 'polypeptide(L)'
;MGGILLLKQVEYGQSKKELFFFKVLRKIEKELRRFKKRIFQQVQSSHNRNIEVDISLPTSLGDSIKLHVDSPPTDNGKIPCFSGLGLIKGWVIAKKGIKKLNCTIDDQNVDYLLFGFSRPDVAATYPEYRDADKSGFCLKINAQVFENGEHELRFYIETEEENSCIAKKIQIYNLDHISQNWLENNKWLEHERYRFLKIEKNWWQKPLFSFLFLWDIPCHQEEKEDLFSQTLLSLKNQVYSEWEVFLACSQSKPEESFIQALDKEFSGRIKLLFFSKEEDSIRNTLFQQCKGRWLGILSAGDILDPRALHTFAQVVYEHPEEELIYCDEVEINEKNQKRIFFKPSWSPTLLSQYPYIGKLWIVRKDLFLEVLKKDFELTRLLTDQSLINEMVTDPSRVTHIPFVLCEGKKRMEIEIKKEESSPSLTKGIIPQISIIMPSIIKREDVVERCFSSIFEKTTYAHFELLAIVNRYYLAEDDPKRKLLERWPIRTISVDFPYNWSRLNNLGKEESKGEILLFLNDDIEVLSPYWLESMLSHVIKEDVGAVGAKLYYPDMSIQHGGIYFSQSLIGGEHILRYYKDQEISEKWLGELDRECTAVTGACLMVRRSVFEKLGGFDESFPVAFNDVDFCLRARRMGLRNIFCARAKLIHYEGMSRAGIPEENDYQLLVKRWAGAFENGDPYWNPNLLDYMSNWTPNPLAKGSLRGRKTFLK
;
A
#
# COMPACT_ATOMS: atom_id res chain seq x y z
N MET A 1 -27.16 42.64 4.35
CA MET A 1 -27.25 44.07 4.72
C MET A 1 -26.76 44.22 6.15
N GLY A 2 -25.91 45.22 6.42
CA GLY A 2 -25.42 45.56 7.75
C GLY A 2 -23.93 45.30 7.95
N GLY A 3 -23.11 46.35 7.91
CA GLY A 3 -21.71 46.31 8.36
C GLY A 3 -20.65 46.96 7.46
N ILE A 4 -20.94 48.10 6.81
CA ILE A 4 -19.89 48.96 6.22
C ILE A 4 -19.94 50.30 6.96
N LEU A 5 -18.84 50.64 7.65
CA LEU A 5 -18.28 52.00 7.89
C LEU A 5 -17.58 52.03 9.25
N LEU A 6 -16.24 52.00 9.24
CA LEU A 6 -15.36 52.89 10.02
C LEU A 6 -13.91 52.40 9.93
N LEU A 7 -13.20 52.84 8.89
CA LEU A 7 -11.77 53.14 8.98
C LEU A 7 -11.49 54.34 8.07
N LYS A 8 -11.57 55.53 8.67
CA LYS A 8 -10.95 56.76 8.15
C LYS A 8 -9.48 56.76 8.60
N GLN A 9 -8.62 57.15 7.66
CA GLN A 9 -7.32 57.80 7.85
C GLN A 9 -6.21 57.00 8.56
N VAL A 10 -5.41 56.32 7.73
CA VAL A 10 -3.94 56.43 7.81
C VAL A 10 -3.42 56.54 6.37
N GLU A 11 -3.07 57.76 5.94
CA GLU A 11 -2.19 57.96 4.79
C GLU A 11 -0.75 57.70 5.25
N TYR A 12 -0.04 56.76 4.63
CA TYR A 12 1.38 56.92 4.26
C TYR A 12 1.81 55.77 3.33
N GLY A 13 2.04 56.10 2.05
CA GLY A 13 3.02 55.44 1.17
C GLY A 13 2.77 54.00 0.67
N GLN A 14 1.71 53.74 -0.11
CA GLN A 14 1.64 52.50 -0.90
C GLN A 14 2.47 52.60 -2.19
N SER A 15 3.31 51.60 -2.45
CA SER A 15 4.18 51.56 -3.62
C SER A 15 3.40 51.31 -4.93
N LYS A 16 3.88 51.83 -6.06
CA LYS A 16 3.29 51.61 -7.40
C LYS A 16 3.07 50.12 -7.76
N LYS A 17 3.73 49.17 -7.07
CA LYS A 17 3.57 47.72 -7.28
C LYS A 17 2.27 47.15 -6.68
N GLU A 18 1.80 47.67 -5.54
CA GLU A 18 0.56 47.18 -4.89
C GLU A 18 -0.70 47.64 -5.65
N LEU A 19 -0.67 48.87 -6.19
CA LEU A 19 -1.75 49.41 -7.02
C LEU A 19 -1.89 48.67 -8.36
N PHE A 20 -0.79 48.10 -8.87
CA PHE A 20 -0.78 47.23 -10.06
C PHE A 20 -1.40 45.87 -9.74
N PHE A 21 -1.06 45.28 -8.59
CA PHE A 21 -1.58 43.97 -8.16
C PHE A 21 -3.11 43.97 -7.95
N PHE A 22 -3.65 45.03 -7.34
CA PHE A 22 -5.11 45.18 -7.19
C PHE A 22 -5.86 45.40 -8.52
N LYS A 23 -5.23 46.04 -9.51
CA LYS A 23 -5.80 46.20 -10.86
C LYS A 23 -5.83 44.89 -11.63
N VAL A 24 -4.83 44.02 -11.44
CA VAL A 24 -4.78 42.68 -12.05
C VAL A 24 -5.84 41.74 -11.44
N LEU A 25 -5.97 41.71 -10.10
CA LEU A 25 -6.98 40.89 -9.42
C LEU A 25 -8.42 41.24 -9.84
N ARG A 26 -8.76 42.53 -9.95
CA ARG A 26 -10.08 42.98 -10.44
C ARG A 26 -10.34 42.61 -11.90
N LYS A 27 -9.29 42.49 -12.73
CA LYS A 27 -9.42 42.06 -14.14
C LYS A 27 -9.69 40.56 -14.23
N ILE A 28 -9.03 39.76 -13.39
CA ILE A 28 -9.22 38.30 -13.30
C ILE A 28 -10.62 37.94 -12.78
N GLU A 29 -11.13 38.62 -11.74
CA GLU A 29 -12.50 38.39 -11.25
C GLU A 29 -13.57 38.71 -12.32
N LYS A 30 -13.34 39.73 -13.15
CA LYS A 30 -14.29 40.15 -14.20
C LYS A 30 -14.32 39.16 -15.37
N GLU A 31 -13.18 38.55 -15.70
CA GLU A 31 -13.08 37.47 -16.70
C GLU A 31 -13.72 36.16 -16.19
N LEU A 32 -13.48 35.78 -14.92
CA LEU A 32 -14.11 34.60 -14.30
C LEU A 32 -15.65 34.69 -14.26
N ARG A 33 -16.22 35.87 -14.01
CA ARG A 33 -17.67 36.09 -14.05
C ARG A 33 -18.24 35.99 -15.48
N ARG A 34 -17.49 36.42 -16.50
CA ARG A 34 -17.88 36.30 -17.92
C ARG A 34 -17.81 34.85 -18.41
N PHE A 35 -16.81 34.10 -17.96
CA PHE A 35 -16.64 32.68 -18.26
C PHE A 35 -17.80 31.84 -17.66
N LYS A 36 -18.15 32.06 -16.39
CA LYS A 36 -19.31 31.41 -15.74
C LYS A 36 -20.63 31.70 -16.47
N LYS A 37 -20.81 32.92 -16.99
CA LYS A 37 -22.02 33.31 -17.72
C LYS A 37 -22.12 32.66 -19.13
N ARG A 38 -20.98 32.39 -19.78
CA ARG A 38 -20.91 31.67 -21.06
C ARG A 38 -21.21 30.18 -20.90
N ILE A 39 -20.69 29.54 -19.86
CA ILE A 39 -21.00 28.13 -19.55
C ILE A 39 -22.49 27.96 -19.24
N PHE A 40 -23.09 28.89 -18.49
CA PHE A 40 -24.53 28.82 -18.15
C PHE A 40 -25.45 29.01 -19.37
N GLN A 41 -24.98 29.65 -20.45
CA GLN A 41 -25.75 29.84 -21.69
C GLN A 41 -25.52 28.73 -22.73
N GLN A 42 -24.47 27.91 -22.59
CA GLN A 42 -24.17 26.78 -23.49
C GLN A 42 -24.86 25.46 -23.09
N VAL A 43 -25.41 25.39 -21.88
CA VAL A 43 -26.09 24.18 -21.33
C VAL A 43 -27.59 24.12 -21.69
N GLN A 44 -28.14 25.09 -22.44
CA GLN A 44 -29.58 25.13 -22.79
C GLN A 44 -29.93 24.83 -24.26
N SER A 45 -29.06 24.17 -25.03
CA SER A 45 -29.42 23.77 -26.40
C SER A 45 -28.84 22.43 -26.82
N SER A 46 -29.57 21.34 -26.57
CA SER A 46 -29.69 20.22 -27.52
C SER A 46 -30.73 19.22 -26.99
N HIS A 47 -31.84 19.12 -27.73
CA HIS A 47 -32.84 18.07 -27.60
C HIS A 47 -32.80 17.19 -28.85
N ASN A 48 -33.20 15.93 -28.66
CA ASN A 48 -33.61 14.90 -29.62
C ASN A 48 -32.52 14.07 -30.32
N ARG A 49 -32.53 12.76 -30.02
CA ARG A 49 -33.11 11.72 -30.90
C ARG A 49 -33.54 10.50 -30.07
N ASN A 50 -34.78 10.07 -30.27
CA ASN A 50 -35.40 8.89 -29.66
C ASN A 50 -34.87 7.60 -30.28
N ILE A 51 -34.56 6.62 -29.43
CA ILE A 51 -34.65 5.19 -29.76
C ILE A 51 -35.52 4.60 -28.64
N GLU A 52 -36.72 4.15 -29.00
CA GLU A 52 -37.62 3.45 -28.08
C GLU A 52 -37.05 2.05 -27.79
N VAL A 53 -36.67 1.82 -26.54
CA VAL A 53 -36.64 0.48 -25.95
C VAL A 53 -37.75 0.48 -24.91
N ASP A 54 -38.80 -0.29 -25.18
CA ASP A 54 -39.96 -0.44 -24.31
C ASP A 54 -39.56 -1.24 -23.05
N ILE A 55 -39.23 -0.52 -21.97
CA ILE A 55 -39.06 -1.09 -20.63
C ILE A 55 -40.08 -0.37 -19.75
N SER A 56 -41.18 -1.05 -19.47
CA SER A 56 -42.17 -0.60 -18.50
C SER A 56 -41.48 -0.40 -17.14
N LEU A 57 -41.40 0.86 -16.70
CA LEU A 57 -40.91 1.26 -15.38
C LEU A 57 -42.04 1.10 -14.37
N PRO A 58 -41.90 0.31 -13.30
CA PRO A 58 -42.74 0.46 -12.13
C PRO A 58 -42.20 1.63 -11.28
N THR A 59 -43.09 2.57 -11.00
CA THR A 59 -42.91 3.63 -10.01
C THR A 59 -43.28 3.13 -8.61
N SER A 60 -42.54 3.62 -7.61
CA SER A 60 -42.65 3.43 -6.15
C SER A 60 -41.83 2.27 -5.54
N LEU A 61 -40.77 2.63 -4.81
CA LEU A 61 -40.13 1.73 -3.84
C LEU A 61 -41.13 1.46 -2.72
N GLY A 62 -41.63 0.22 -2.63
CA GLY A 62 -42.14 -0.31 -1.37
C GLY A 62 -40.97 -0.69 -0.46
N ASP A 63 -41.25 -0.94 0.82
CA ASP A 63 -40.29 -1.50 1.81
C ASP A 63 -39.71 -2.89 1.42
N SER A 64 -39.93 -3.38 0.20
CA SER A 64 -39.53 -4.71 -0.27
C SER A 64 -38.06 -4.82 -0.62
N ILE A 65 -37.39 -3.74 -1.04
CA ILE A 65 -36.00 -3.74 -1.49
C ILE A 65 -35.20 -2.60 -0.84
N LYS A 66 -33.98 -2.90 -0.37
CA LYS A 66 -33.05 -1.91 0.19
C LYS A 66 -31.67 -2.06 -0.43
N LEU A 67 -31.00 -0.93 -0.67
CA LEU A 67 -29.64 -0.87 -1.19
C LEU A 67 -28.82 0.19 -0.46
N HIS A 68 -27.59 -0.19 -0.11
CA HIS A 68 -26.61 0.69 0.49
C HIS A 68 -25.26 0.53 -0.19
N VAL A 69 -24.49 1.63 -0.23
CA VAL A 69 -23.12 1.66 -0.73
C VAL A 69 -22.23 1.95 0.47
N ASP A 70 -21.41 0.99 0.85
CA ASP A 70 -20.47 1.13 1.97
C ASP A 70 -19.26 1.98 1.55
N SER A 71 -18.82 1.82 0.30
CA SER A 71 -17.61 2.46 -0.22
C SER A 71 -17.72 2.72 -1.73
N PRO A 72 -17.19 3.85 -2.23
CA PRO A 72 -16.62 4.94 -1.46
C PRO A 72 -17.68 5.73 -0.67
N PRO A 73 -17.30 6.36 0.46
CA PRO A 73 -18.20 7.23 1.19
C PRO A 73 -18.66 8.39 0.30
N THR A 74 -19.94 8.74 0.39
CA THR A 74 -20.50 9.80 -0.45
C THR A 74 -19.98 11.17 -0.02
N ASP A 75 -19.49 11.97 -0.96
CA ASP A 75 -19.21 13.39 -0.79
C ASP A 75 -20.38 14.22 -1.34
N ASN A 76 -21.01 15.04 -0.49
CA ASN A 76 -22.23 15.80 -0.83
C ASN A 76 -23.33 14.94 -1.49
N GLY A 77 -23.48 13.69 -1.03
CA GLY A 77 -24.48 12.75 -1.56
C GLY A 77 -24.11 12.08 -2.88
N LYS A 78 -22.88 12.27 -3.38
CA LYS A 78 -22.36 11.63 -4.59
C LYS A 78 -21.26 10.64 -4.26
N ILE A 79 -21.22 9.51 -4.93
CA ILE A 79 -20.16 8.51 -4.77
C ILE A 79 -18.94 8.95 -5.61
N PRO A 80 -17.78 9.28 -5.01
CA PRO A 80 -16.62 9.72 -5.78
C PRO A 80 -15.92 8.52 -6.45
N CYS A 81 -15.84 8.53 -7.77
CA CYS A 81 -15.14 7.54 -8.57
C CYS A 81 -13.90 8.18 -9.19
N PHE A 82 -12.73 7.74 -8.74
CA PHE A 82 -11.44 8.20 -9.22
C PHE A 82 -10.95 7.27 -10.35
N SER A 83 -10.32 7.85 -11.37
CA SER A 83 -9.88 7.22 -12.61
C SER A 83 -9.24 5.84 -12.48
N GLY A 84 -9.34 5.11 -13.57
CA GLY A 84 -8.91 3.73 -13.65
C GLY A 84 -9.99 2.85 -13.10
N LEU A 85 -9.58 1.71 -12.57
CA LEU A 85 -10.51 0.74 -12.00
C LEU A 85 -10.83 1.13 -10.56
N GLY A 86 -12.02 1.68 -10.36
CA GLY A 86 -12.63 1.96 -9.06
C GLY A 86 -13.52 0.80 -8.59
N LEU A 87 -13.63 0.63 -7.27
CA LEU A 87 -14.54 -0.34 -6.66
C LEU A 87 -15.64 0.39 -5.90
N ILE A 88 -16.90 0.10 -6.23
CA ILE A 88 -18.06 0.44 -5.42
C ILE A 88 -18.52 -0.82 -4.70
N LYS A 89 -18.43 -0.82 -3.37
CA LYS A 89 -18.85 -1.93 -2.52
C LYS A 89 -20.12 -1.54 -1.77
N GLY A 90 -21.00 -2.50 -1.55
CA GLY A 90 -22.26 -2.25 -0.87
C GLY A 90 -23.01 -3.53 -0.55
N TRP A 91 -24.27 -3.36 -0.19
CA TRP A 91 -25.21 -4.47 -0.03
C TRP A 91 -26.57 -4.12 -0.65
N VAL A 92 -27.26 -5.15 -1.10
CA VAL A 92 -28.62 -5.07 -1.62
C VAL A 92 -29.43 -6.27 -1.14
N ILE A 93 -30.62 -6.00 -0.60
CA ILE A 93 -31.54 -7.01 -0.06
C ILE A 93 -32.94 -6.83 -0.62
N ALA A 94 -33.64 -7.94 -0.81
CA ALA A 94 -35.05 -7.98 -1.18
C ALA A 94 -35.78 -9.00 -0.29
N LYS A 95 -37.01 -8.70 0.17
CA LYS A 95 -37.73 -9.57 1.13
C LYS A 95 -37.85 -11.01 0.64
N LYS A 96 -38.01 -11.22 -0.68
CA LYS A 96 -38.16 -12.53 -1.33
C LYS A 96 -36.84 -13.13 -1.85
N GLY A 97 -35.72 -12.45 -1.67
CA GLY A 97 -34.42 -12.81 -2.23
C GLY A 97 -34.22 -12.21 -3.63
N ILE A 98 -32.96 -12.13 -4.05
CA ILE A 98 -32.55 -11.54 -5.33
C ILE A 98 -32.13 -12.66 -6.26
N LYS A 99 -32.77 -12.75 -7.43
CA LYS A 99 -32.45 -13.73 -8.47
C LYS A 99 -31.34 -13.22 -9.38
N LYS A 100 -31.37 -11.94 -9.73
CA LYS A 100 -30.36 -11.30 -10.57
C LYS A 100 -30.15 -9.85 -10.15
N LEU A 101 -28.89 -9.43 -10.14
CA LEU A 101 -28.48 -8.05 -9.96
C LEU A 101 -27.65 -7.63 -11.18
N ASN A 102 -28.05 -6.55 -11.83
CA ASN A 102 -27.25 -5.89 -12.87
C ASN A 102 -27.07 -4.43 -12.54
N CYS A 103 -26.12 -3.78 -13.20
CA CYS A 103 -25.88 -2.37 -12.99
C CYS A 103 -25.43 -1.68 -14.29
N THR A 104 -25.82 -0.42 -14.46
CA THR A 104 -25.37 0.45 -15.55
C THR A 104 -24.91 1.79 -15.02
N ILE A 105 -24.06 2.48 -15.78
CA ILE A 105 -23.70 3.89 -15.57
C ILE A 105 -24.08 4.63 -16.84
N ASP A 106 -24.96 5.63 -16.72
CA ASP A 106 -25.52 6.37 -17.86
C ASP A 106 -25.99 5.44 -18.99
N ASP A 107 -26.72 4.38 -18.61
CA ASP A 107 -27.25 3.33 -19.51
C ASP A 107 -26.20 2.43 -20.18
N GLN A 108 -24.92 2.59 -19.87
CA GLN A 108 -23.87 1.69 -20.30
C GLN A 108 -23.69 0.56 -19.28
N ASN A 109 -23.66 -0.69 -19.76
CA ASN A 109 -23.38 -1.83 -18.88
C ASN A 109 -22.01 -1.67 -18.22
N VAL A 110 -21.97 -1.96 -16.93
CA VAL A 110 -20.71 -2.03 -16.20
C VAL A 110 -19.97 -3.31 -16.54
N ASP A 111 -18.64 -3.22 -16.64
CA ASP A 111 -17.80 -4.34 -17.07
C ASP A 111 -17.91 -5.56 -16.15
N TYR A 112 -18.10 -5.32 -14.85
CA TYR A 112 -17.99 -6.38 -13.85
C TYR A 112 -18.72 -6.04 -12.54
N LEU A 113 -19.70 -6.87 -12.20
CA LEU A 113 -20.47 -6.82 -10.95
C LEU A 113 -20.46 -8.20 -10.31
N LEU A 114 -19.92 -8.27 -9.09
CA LEU A 114 -20.03 -9.45 -8.23
C LEU A 114 -21.10 -9.21 -7.18
N PHE A 115 -21.90 -10.23 -6.91
CA PHE A 115 -22.98 -10.23 -5.92
C PHE A 115 -23.03 -11.57 -5.20
N GLY A 116 -23.51 -11.59 -3.96
CA GLY A 116 -23.59 -12.79 -3.14
C GLY A 116 -22.57 -12.84 -2.00
N PHE A 117 -21.85 -11.75 -1.74
CA PHE A 117 -20.83 -11.72 -0.68
C PHE A 117 -21.47 -11.76 0.71
N SER A 118 -20.77 -12.41 1.65
CA SER A 118 -21.28 -12.59 3.00
C SER A 118 -21.41 -11.25 3.74
N ARG A 119 -22.56 -11.00 4.37
CA ARG A 119 -22.93 -9.80 5.14
C ARG A 119 -23.77 -10.14 6.37
N PRO A 120 -23.17 -10.77 7.39
CA PRO A 120 -23.88 -11.15 8.60
C PRO A 120 -24.39 -9.94 9.39
N ASP A 121 -23.72 -8.78 9.30
CA ASP A 121 -24.15 -7.51 9.86
C ASP A 121 -25.49 -7.03 9.26
N VAL A 122 -25.66 -7.20 7.95
CA VAL A 122 -26.91 -6.88 7.23
C VAL A 122 -28.00 -7.87 7.61
N ALA A 123 -27.68 -9.16 7.71
CA ALA A 123 -28.63 -10.19 8.14
C ALA A 123 -29.13 -9.98 9.58
N ALA A 124 -28.25 -9.56 10.49
CA ALA A 124 -28.60 -9.25 11.87
C ALA A 124 -29.51 -8.02 11.96
N THR A 125 -29.30 -7.03 11.09
CA THR A 125 -30.11 -5.80 11.03
C THR A 125 -31.45 -6.02 10.34
N TYR A 126 -31.50 -6.91 9.34
CA TYR A 126 -32.65 -7.18 8.48
C TYR A 126 -32.97 -8.69 8.39
N PRO A 127 -33.27 -9.35 9.52
CA PRO A 127 -33.48 -10.80 9.57
C PRO A 127 -34.70 -11.29 8.77
N GLU A 128 -35.63 -10.40 8.45
CA GLU A 128 -36.83 -10.68 7.66
C GLU A 128 -36.58 -10.75 6.15
N TYR A 129 -35.37 -10.42 5.68
CA TYR A 129 -35.00 -10.45 4.27
C TYR A 129 -34.31 -11.76 3.93
N ARG A 130 -34.84 -12.49 2.94
CA ARG A 130 -34.25 -13.75 2.47
C ARG A 130 -32.84 -13.52 1.92
N ASP A 131 -31.91 -14.40 2.28
CA ASP A 131 -30.50 -14.37 1.87
C ASP A 131 -29.78 -13.05 2.21
N ALA A 132 -30.22 -12.33 3.24
CA ALA A 132 -29.59 -11.09 3.69
C ALA A 132 -28.11 -11.28 4.10
N ASP A 133 -27.74 -12.50 4.50
CA ASP A 133 -26.38 -12.92 4.82
C ASP A 133 -25.48 -13.02 3.59
N LYS A 134 -26.03 -12.96 2.37
CA LYS A 134 -25.33 -12.96 1.07
C LYS A 134 -25.66 -11.72 0.25
N SER A 135 -25.94 -10.61 0.91
CA SER A 135 -26.42 -9.38 0.29
C SER A 135 -25.32 -8.50 -0.30
N GLY A 136 -24.04 -8.81 -0.06
CA GLY A 136 -22.94 -7.97 -0.48
C GLY A 136 -22.72 -7.96 -1.99
N PHE A 137 -22.38 -6.80 -2.54
CA PHE A 137 -21.93 -6.63 -3.92
C PHE A 137 -20.61 -5.86 -4.00
N CYS A 138 -19.87 -6.11 -5.07
CA CYS A 138 -18.71 -5.34 -5.48
C CYS A 138 -18.82 -5.05 -6.96
N LEU A 139 -18.99 -3.78 -7.28
CA LEU A 139 -19.03 -3.25 -8.62
C LEU A 139 -17.65 -2.70 -8.98
N LYS A 140 -17.13 -3.08 -10.13
CA LYS A 140 -15.92 -2.51 -10.69
C LYS A 140 -16.27 -1.57 -11.82
N ILE A 141 -15.74 -0.36 -11.74
CA ILE A 141 -15.97 0.69 -12.73
C ILE A 141 -14.64 1.06 -13.33
N ASN A 142 -14.52 0.93 -14.65
CA ASN A 142 -13.47 1.64 -15.37
C ASN A 142 -13.90 3.10 -15.55
N ALA A 143 -13.51 3.98 -14.65
CA ALA A 143 -13.88 5.38 -14.73
C ALA A 143 -13.40 6.03 -16.04
N GLN A 144 -12.30 5.55 -16.63
CA GLN A 144 -11.65 6.15 -17.81
C GLN A 144 -12.52 6.21 -19.06
N VAL A 145 -13.58 5.40 -19.15
CA VAL A 145 -14.47 5.40 -20.33
C VAL A 145 -15.56 6.47 -20.26
N PHE A 146 -15.73 7.12 -19.11
CA PHE A 146 -16.73 8.16 -18.90
C PHE A 146 -16.13 9.57 -19.01
N GLU A 147 -16.94 10.62 -19.08
CA GLU A 147 -16.42 11.99 -18.97
C GLU A 147 -16.20 12.40 -17.51
N ASN A 148 -15.51 13.51 -17.28
CA ASN A 148 -15.45 14.10 -15.93
C ASN A 148 -16.81 14.71 -15.59
N GLY A 149 -17.47 14.27 -14.53
CA GLY A 149 -18.81 14.79 -14.26
C GLY A 149 -19.64 13.99 -13.26
N GLU A 150 -20.88 14.44 -13.10
CA GLU A 150 -21.91 13.68 -12.40
C GLU A 150 -22.49 12.67 -13.39
N HIS A 151 -22.60 11.42 -12.96
CA HIS A 151 -23.18 10.30 -13.72
C HIS A 151 -24.22 9.59 -12.85
N GLU A 152 -25.08 8.80 -13.48
CA GLU A 152 -26.12 8.03 -12.80
C GLU A 152 -25.81 6.52 -12.83
N LEU A 153 -25.62 5.96 -11.64
CA LEU A 153 -25.43 4.54 -11.42
C LEU A 153 -26.78 3.89 -11.13
N ARG A 154 -27.25 3.00 -12.00
CA ARG A 154 -28.55 2.32 -11.87
C ARG A 154 -28.34 0.85 -11.53
N PHE A 155 -28.97 0.38 -10.46
CA PHE A 155 -29.04 -1.03 -10.08
C PHE A 155 -30.38 -1.61 -10.53
N TYR A 156 -30.34 -2.65 -11.36
CA TYR A 156 -31.51 -3.40 -11.79
C TYR A 156 -31.58 -4.70 -11.00
N ILE A 157 -32.65 -4.87 -10.25
CA ILE A 157 -32.84 -5.95 -9.28
C ILE A 157 -34.04 -6.78 -9.73
N GLU A 158 -33.79 -8.05 -10.06
CA GLU A 158 -34.82 -9.03 -10.42
C GLU A 158 -35.06 -9.96 -9.22
N THR A 159 -36.32 -10.05 -8.80
CA THR A 159 -36.82 -11.01 -7.82
C THR A 159 -37.78 -11.99 -8.50
N GLU A 160 -38.40 -12.92 -7.75
CA GLU A 160 -39.41 -13.83 -8.31
C GLU A 160 -40.72 -13.11 -8.72
N GLU A 161 -41.04 -11.97 -8.12
CA GLU A 161 -42.32 -11.29 -8.27
C GLU A 161 -42.21 -9.91 -8.96
N GLU A 162 -41.10 -9.21 -8.76
CA GLU A 162 -40.90 -7.84 -9.24
C GLU A 162 -39.50 -7.57 -9.80
N ASN A 163 -39.44 -6.66 -10.79
CA ASN A 163 -38.23 -6.01 -11.28
C ASN A 163 -38.20 -4.58 -10.76
N SER A 164 -37.08 -4.15 -10.18
CA SER A 164 -36.91 -2.82 -9.62
C SER A 164 -35.63 -2.15 -10.12
N CYS A 165 -35.63 -0.81 -10.10
CA CYS A 165 -34.47 -0.01 -10.43
C CYS A 165 -34.18 1.02 -9.32
N ILE A 166 -32.94 1.05 -8.83
CA ILE A 166 -32.48 2.04 -7.85
C ILE A 166 -31.32 2.83 -8.46
N ALA A 167 -31.49 4.16 -8.56
CA ALA A 167 -30.45 5.05 -9.05
C ALA A 167 -29.65 5.71 -7.90
N LYS A 168 -28.34 5.86 -8.10
CA LYS A 168 -27.42 6.60 -7.24
C LYS A 168 -26.62 7.58 -8.10
N LYS A 169 -26.34 8.76 -7.54
CA LYS A 169 -25.45 9.73 -8.20
C LYS A 169 -24.00 9.38 -7.90
N ILE A 170 -23.19 9.31 -8.95
CA ILE A 170 -21.75 9.15 -8.83
C ILE A 170 -21.07 10.36 -9.44
N GLN A 171 -19.89 10.69 -8.94
CA GLN A 171 -19.06 11.77 -9.45
C GLN A 171 -17.78 11.14 -9.98
N ILE A 172 -17.64 11.09 -11.30
CA ILE A 172 -16.45 10.54 -11.95
C ILE A 172 -15.40 11.63 -12.12
N TYR A 173 -14.19 11.29 -11.71
CA TYR A 173 -12.96 12.03 -11.94
C TYR A 173 -12.02 11.11 -12.71
N ASN A 174 -11.83 11.36 -13.99
CA ASN A 174 -10.78 10.83 -14.85
C ASN A 174 -9.51 11.66 -14.71
N LEU A 175 -8.44 10.96 -14.37
CA LEU A 175 -7.30 11.50 -13.68
C LEU A 175 -6.06 11.23 -14.48
N ASP A 176 -5.92 12.04 -15.51
CA ASP A 176 -4.59 12.48 -15.89
C ASP A 176 -3.94 13.34 -14.77
N HIS A 177 -4.65 13.63 -13.66
CA HIS A 177 -4.30 14.68 -12.69
C HIS A 177 -4.52 14.39 -11.18
N ILE A 178 -4.81 13.17 -10.69
CA ILE A 178 -4.95 12.94 -9.21
C ILE A 178 -3.66 13.33 -8.49
N SER A 179 -2.54 12.88 -9.05
CA SER A 179 -1.20 13.16 -8.54
C SER A 179 -0.93 14.66 -8.63
N GLN A 180 -1.37 15.31 -9.71
CA GLN A 180 -1.21 16.75 -9.86
C GLN A 180 -2.03 17.54 -8.83
N ASN A 181 -3.26 17.13 -8.53
CA ASN A 181 -4.08 17.74 -7.49
C ASN A 181 -3.43 17.60 -6.11
N TRP A 182 -2.90 16.41 -5.77
CA TRP A 182 -2.15 16.23 -4.53
C TRP A 182 -0.92 17.15 -4.50
N LEU A 183 -0.14 17.23 -5.58
CA LEU A 183 1.03 18.10 -5.67
C LEU A 183 0.65 19.59 -5.51
N GLU A 184 -0.42 20.04 -6.15
CA GLU A 184 -0.89 21.42 -6.04
C GLU A 184 -1.39 21.76 -4.63
N ASN A 185 -2.06 20.81 -3.96
CA ASN A 185 -2.55 20.97 -2.59
C ASN A 185 -1.42 20.97 -1.55
N ASN A 186 -0.27 20.36 -1.89
CA ASN A 186 0.86 20.18 -0.99
C ASN A 186 2.10 21.01 -1.38
N LYS A 187 1.99 21.84 -2.42
CA LYS A 187 3.10 22.66 -2.91
C LYS A 187 3.64 23.60 -1.83
N TRP A 188 4.93 23.89 -1.91
CA TRP A 188 5.56 24.89 -1.06
C TRP A 188 4.95 26.27 -1.30
N LEU A 189 4.61 26.97 -0.22
CA LEU A 189 4.22 28.38 -0.26
C LEU A 189 5.22 29.20 0.53
N GLU A 190 5.83 30.20 -0.09
CA GLU A 190 6.96 30.95 0.51
C GLU A 190 6.64 31.59 1.87
N HIS A 191 5.38 31.95 2.12
CA HIS A 191 4.96 32.50 3.42
C HIS A 191 5.06 31.47 4.58
N GLU A 192 5.16 30.17 4.27
CA GLU A 192 5.37 29.11 5.26
C GLU A 192 6.79 29.14 5.84
N ARG A 193 7.79 29.72 5.15
CA ARG A 193 9.19 29.78 5.58
C ARG A 193 9.36 30.24 7.02
N TYR A 194 8.62 31.27 7.43
CA TYR A 194 8.68 31.80 8.79
C TYR A 194 8.29 30.76 9.86
N ARG A 195 7.33 29.87 9.56
CA ARG A 195 6.90 28.83 10.49
C ARG A 195 8.02 27.83 10.78
N PHE A 196 8.72 27.38 9.74
CA PHE A 196 9.86 26.47 9.84
C PHE A 196 11.01 27.13 10.61
N LEU A 197 11.42 28.34 10.23
CA LEU A 197 12.46 29.09 10.95
C LEU A 197 12.12 29.32 12.44
N LYS A 198 10.85 29.48 12.79
CA LYS A 198 10.41 29.61 14.18
C LYS A 198 10.57 28.31 14.97
N ILE A 199 10.35 27.15 14.36
CA ILE A 199 10.57 25.84 14.98
C ILE A 199 12.06 25.66 15.25
N GLU A 200 12.88 25.89 14.23
CA GLU A 200 14.34 25.75 14.26
C GLU A 200 15.02 26.62 15.33
N LYS A 201 14.47 27.82 15.62
CA LYS A 201 15.02 28.72 16.67
C LYS A 201 15.08 28.09 18.07
N ASN A 202 14.28 27.06 18.33
CA ASN A 202 14.25 26.38 19.63
C ASN A 202 15.20 25.18 19.69
N TRP A 203 15.93 24.87 18.62
CA TRP A 203 16.85 23.74 18.59
C TRP A 203 18.19 24.11 19.24
N TRP A 204 18.56 23.39 20.29
CA TRP A 204 19.85 23.54 20.97
C TRP A 204 21.02 22.96 20.17
N GLN A 205 20.74 22.06 19.23
CA GLN A 205 21.70 21.53 18.28
C GLN A 205 21.05 21.38 16.91
N LYS A 206 21.75 21.87 15.88
CA LYS A 206 21.33 21.73 14.48
C LYS A 206 22.13 20.61 13.82
N PRO A 207 21.49 19.52 13.35
CA PRO A 207 22.20 18.47 12.63
C PRO A 207 22.78 18.96 11.31
N LEU A 208 24.08 18.77 11.07
CA LEU A 208 24.69 19.02 9.77
C LEU A 208 24.47 17.80 8.85
N PHE A 209 23.89 18.04 7.68
CA PHE A 209 23.75 17.04 6.63
C PHE A 209 24.90 17.12 5.63
N SER A 210 25.51 15.99 5.34
CA SER A 210 26.55 15.88 4.33
C SER A 210 26.00 15.06 3.16
N PHE A 211 26.08 15.59 1.94
CA PHE A 211 25.65 14.86 0.75
C PHE A 211 26.83 14.50 -0.12
N LEU A 212 26.93 13.23 -0.47
CA LEU A 212 27.83 12.78 -1.52
C LEU A 212 27.14 12.95 -2.87
N PHE A 213 27.83 13.56 -3.81
CA PHE A 213 27.32 13.82 -5.14
C PHE A 213 28.30 13.22 -6.16
N LEU A 214 27.87 12.21 -6.93
CA LEU A 214 28.74 11.49 -7.87
C LEU A 214 28.83 12.23 -9.21
N TRP A 215 30.00 12.77 -9.54
CA TRP A 215 30.26 13.55 -10.77
C TRP A 215 30.23 12.72 -12.06
N ASP A 216 30.68 11.46 -12.01
CA ASP A 216 30.85 10.64 -13.20
C ASP A 216 29.53 10.03 -13.70
N ILE A 217 28.67 10.88 -14.25
CA ILE A 217 27.40 10.52 -14.90
C ILE A 217 27.63 10.39 -16.42
N PRO A 218 27.04 9.39 -17.11
CA PRO A 218 27.25 9.15 -18.54
C PRO A 218 26.47 10.13 -19.43
N CYS A 219 26.84 11.41 -19.40
CA CYS A 219 26.29 12.46 -20.26
C CYS A 219 27.39 13.45 -20.70
N HIS A 220 27.07 14.30 -21.67
CA HIS A 220 27.99 15.35 -22.14
C HIS A 220 28.28 16.37 -21.04
N GLN A 221 29.46 16.99 -21.09
CA GLN A 221 29.97 17.89 -20.03
C GLN A 221 29.00 19.05 -19.72
N GLU A 222 28.48 19.74 -20.74
CA GLU A 222 27.54 20.86 -20.54
C GLU A 222 26.23 20.40 -19.86
N GLU A 223 25.64 19.31 -20.36
CA GLU A 223 24.42 18.74 -19.76
C GLU A 223 24.65 18.30 -18.31
N LYS A 224 25.83 17.74 -18.02
CA LYS A 224 26.25 17.36 -16.67
C LYS A 224 26.27 18.60 -15.76
N GLU A 225 26.98 19.65 -16.14
CA GLU A 225 27.08 20.89 -15.37
C GLU A 225 25.70 21.53 -15.10
N ASP A 226 24.80 21.49 -16.09
CA ASP A 226 23.42 21.96 -15.93
C ASP A 226 22.63 21.16 -14.90
N LEU A 227 22.69 19.82 -14.96
CA LEU A 227 22.00 18.93 -14.02
C LEU A 227 22.54 19.10 -12.59
N PHE A 228 23.86 19.25 -12.44
CA PHE A 228 24.49 19.54 -11.14
C PHE A 228 24.02 20.88 -10.58
N SER A 229 24.04 21.92 -11.42
CA SER A 229 23.64 23.28 -11.04
C SER A 229 22.18 23.32 -10.57
N GLN A 230 21.29 22.58 -11.24
CA GLN A 230 19.89 22.46 -10.84
C GLN A 230 19.74 21.87 -9.42
N THR A 231 20.37 20.73 -9.15
CA THR A 231 20.33 20.09 -7.83
C THR A 231 20.94 20.97 -6.75
N LEU A 232 22.11 21.57 -7.00
CA LEU A 232 22.79 22.46 -6.04
C LEU A 232 21.98 23.73 -5.74
N LEU A 233 21.31 24.31 -6.75
CA LEU A 233 20.41 25.44 -6.54
C LEU A 233 19.21 25.06 -5.65
N SER A 234 18.69 23.84 -5.79
CA SER A 234 17.63 23.33 -4.90
C SER A 234 18.11 23.19 -3.44
N LEU A 235 19.38 22.83 -3.22
CA LEU A 235 20.01 22.82 -1.89
C LEU A 235 20.21 24.24 -1.32
N LYS A 236 20.62 25.20 -2.15
CA LYS A 236 20.72 26.62 -1.76
C LYS A 236 19.38 27.20 -1.31
N ASN A 237 18.29 26.76 -1.94
CA ASN A 237 16.94 27.25 -1.65
C ASN A 237 16.28 26.59 -0.43
N GLN A 238 16.92 25.61 0.20
CA GLN A 238 16.41 24.97 1.40
C GLN A 238 16.17 26.00 2.52
N VAL A 239 15.09 25.80 3.29
CA VAL A 239 14.84 26.61 4.49
C VAL A 239 15.91 26.35 5.56
N TYR A 240 16.40 25.12 5.64
CA TYR A 240 17.41 24.69 6.59
C TYR A 240 18.83 24.90 6.05
N SER A 241 19.68 25.59 6.82
CA SER A 241 20.98 26.07 6.36
C SER A 241 22.16 25.14 6.65
N GLU A 242 22.00 24.08 7.45
CA GLU A 242 23.14 23.25 7.88
C GLU A 242 23.34 22.05 6.96
N TRP A 243 24.06 22.29 5.86
CA TRP A 243 24.44 21.24 4.91
C TRP A 243 25.80 21.50 4.26
N GLU A 244 26.46 20.43 3.84
CA GLU A 244 27.68 20.45 3.02
C GLU A 244 27.58 19.40 1.90
N VAL A 245 28.30 19.61 0.80
CA VAL A 245 28.32 18.70 -0.35
C VAL A 245 29.75 18.24 -0.60
N PHE A 246 29.91 16.95 -0.87
CA PHE A 246 31.14 16.33 -1.34
C PHE A 246 30.94 15.90 -2.78
N LEU A 247 31.58 16.60 -3.71
CA LEU A 247 31.54 16.27 -5.13
C LEU A 247 32.61 15.23 -5.44
N ALA A 248 32.18 13.98 -5.66
CA ALA A 248 33.04 12.82 -5.81
C ALA A 248 33.33 12.52 -7.28
N CYS A 249 34.61 12.56 -7.63
CA CYS A 249 35.12 12.44 -9.01
C CYS A 249 36.16 11.31 -9.10
N SER A 250 35.94 10.36 -10.00
CA SER A 250 36.79 9.18 -10.25
C SER A 250 37.47 9.19 -11.62
N GLN A 251 36.75 9.61 -12.66
CA GLN A 251 37.21 9.52 -14.05
C GLN A 251 37.44 10.90 -14.66
N SER A 252 36.52 11.82 -14.39
CA SER A 252 36.53 13.18 -14.95
C SER A 252 36.49 14.21 -13.84
N LYS A 253 37.15 15.35 -14.03
CA LYS A 253 37.02 16.51 -13.13
C LYS A 253 36.12 17.56 -13.78
N PRO A 254 35.31 18.29 -13.00
CA PRO A 254 34.67 19.50 -13.51
C PRO A 254 35.71 20.50 -14.01
N GLU A 255 35.31 21.36 -14.95
CA GLU A 255 36.17 22.44 -15.40
C GLU A 255 36.53 23.38 -14.23
N GLU A 256 37.73 23.95 -14.27
CA GLU A 256 38.21 24.83 -13.19
C GLU A 256 37.35 26.10 -13.06
N SER A 257 36.83 26.60 -14.18
CA SER A 257 35.83 27.67 -14.26
C SER A 257 34.56 27.33 -13.46
N PHE A 258 34.04 26.11 -13.63
CA PHE A 258 32.87 25.61 -12.92
C PHE A 258 33.15 25.47 -11.41
N ILE A 259 34.31 24.94 -11.03
CA ILE A 259 34.73 24.82 -9.63
C ILE A 259 34.80 26.20 -8.94
N GLN A 260 35.42 27.18 -9.60
CA GLN A 260 35.52 28.54 -9.07
C GLN A 260 34.14 29.21 -8.93
N ALA A 261 33.23 28.95 -9.89
CA ALA A 261 31.86 29.43 -9.82
C ALA A 261 31.11 28.81 -8.62
N LEU A 262 31.25 27.50 -8.40
CA LEU A 262 30.66 26.80 -7.26
C LEU A 262 31.19 27.32 -5.91
N ASP A 263 32.50 27.49 -5.76
CA ASP A 263 33.09 27.97 -4.50
C ASP A 263 32.56 29.37 -4.14
N LYS A 264 32.49 30.26 -5.13
CA LYS A 264 31.95 31.62 -4.98
C LYS A 264 30.47 31.62 -4.63
N GLU A 265 29.65 30.82 -5.34
CA GLU A 265 28.19 30.82 -5.21
C GLU A 265 27.71 30.17 -3.90
N PHE A 266 28.46 29.21 -3.40
CA PHE A 266 28.11 28.37 -2.25
C PHE A 266 29.02 28.57 -1.03
N SER A 267 29.90 29.58 -1.06
CA SER A 267 30.75 29.98 0.08
C SER A 267 31.54 28.82 0.69
N GLY A 268 32.18 28.00 -0.15
CA GLY A 268 33.00 26.87 0.29
C GLY A 268 32.26 25.66 0.88
N ARG A 269 30.92 25.60 0.75
CA ARG A 269 30.12 24.43 1.19
C ARG A 269 30.29 23.19 0.32
N ILE A 270 30.83 23.36 -0.88
CA ILE A 270 31.07 22.28 -1.83
C ILE A 270 32.55 21.93 -1.78
N LYS A 271 32.84 20.68 -1.39
CA LYS A 271 34.19 20.13 -1.31
C LYS A 271 34.38 19.14 -2.44
N LEU A 272 35.47 19.30 -3.19
CA LEU A 272 35.85 18.34 -4.23
C LEU A 272 36.57 17.15 -3.61
N LEU A 273 36.11 15.94 -3.91
CA LEU A 273 36.76 14.69 -3.58
C LEU A 273 37.21 14.03 -4.88
N PHE A 274 38.50 14.09 -5.16
CA PHE A 274 39.09 13.32 -6.25
C PHE A 274 39.65 12.01 -5.70
N PHE A 275 39.30 10.90 -6.32
CA PHE A 275 39.83 9.59 -5.95
C PHE A 275 40.39 8.87 -7.18
N SER A 276 41.55 8.23 -7.00
CA SER A 276 42.02 7.22 -7.95
C SER A 276 41.28 5.91 -7.69
N LYS A 277 41.39 4.90 -8.57
CA LYS A 277 40.69 3.61 -8.48
C LYS A 277 40.83 2.84 -7.15
N GLU A 278 41.67 3.28 -6.22
CA GLU A 278 41.77 2.72 -4.87
C GLU A 278 40.67 3.30 -3.95
N GLU A 279 39.60 2.53 -3.76
CA GLU A 279 38.39 2.88 -2.99
C GLU A 279 38.65 3.23 -1.51
N ASP A 280 39.78 2.78 -0.95
CA ASP A 280 40.24 3.17 0.39
C ASP A 280 40.39 4.70 0.57
N SER A 281 40.56 5.46 -0.53
CA SER A 281 40.67 6.92 -0.50
C SER A 281 39.37 7.62 -0.08
N ILE A 282 38.19 7.13 -0.49
CA ILE A 282 36.92 7.86 -0.30
C ILE A 282 36.42 7.68 1.12
N ARG A 283 36.45 6.46 1.65
CA ARG A 283 36.08 6.18 3.04
C ARG A 283 36.94 6.99 4.00
N ASN A 284 38.27 6.97 3.81
CA ASN A 284 39.20 7.73 4.66
C ASN A 284 38.96 9.23 4.57
N THR A 285 38.70 9.74 3.36
CA THR A 285 38.42 11.16 3.15
C THR A 285 37.08 11.59 3.76
N LEU A 286 36.01 10.81 3.57
CA LEU A 286 34.73 11.06 4.22
C LEU A 286 34.87 10.97 5.74
N PHE A 287 35.56 9.97 6.27
CA PHE A 287 35.82 9.85 7.70
C PHE A 287 36.52 11.10 8.28
N GLN A 288 37.53 11.62 7.57
CA GLN A 288 38.31 12.78 8.03
C GLN A 288 37.63 14.13 7.79
N GLN A 289 36.95 14.31 6.65
CA GLN A 289 36.48 15.62 6.19
C GLN A 289 34.97 15.85 6.33
N CYS A 290 34.17 14.78 6.42
CA CYS A 290 32.72 14.85 6.62
C CYS A 290 32.44 15.27 8.06
N LYS A 291 31.95 16.50 8.22
CA LYS A 291 31.63 17.08 9.53
C LYS A 291 30.25 16.62 9.99
N GLY A 292 29.33 16.39 9.06
CA GLY A 292 27.99 15.89 9.35
C GLY A 292 28.00 14.53 10.03
N ARG A 293 27.04 14.33 10.92
CA ARG A 293 26.70 13.00 11.49
C ARG A 293 25.83 12.20 10.53
N TRP A 294 25.18 12.87 9.59
CA TRP A 294 24.23 12.30 8.65
C TRP A 294 24.78 12.44 7.23
N LEU A 295 24.78 11.33 6.50
CA LEU A 295 25.25 11.23 5.12
C LEU A 295 24.11 10.76 4.22
N GLY A 296 23.99 11.35 3.04
CA GLY A 296 23.09 10.89 1.98
C GLY A 296 23.77 10.97 0.63
N ILE A 297 23.11 10.45 -0.40
CA ILE A 297 23.59 10.55 -1.79
C ILE A 297 22.57 11.32 -2.62
N LEU A 298 23.04 12.23 -3.46
CA LEU A 298 22.23 12.95 -4.44
C LEU A 298 22.68 12.62 -5.86
N SER A 299 21.73 12.55 -6.77
CA SER A 299 21.98 12.41 -8.21
C SER A 299 21.71 13.72 -8.93
N ALA A 300 22.39 13.94 -10.06
CA ALA A 300 22.26 15.21 -10.78
C ALA A 300 20.91 15.27 -11.47
N GLY A 301 20.27 16.43 -11.39
CA GLY A 301 18.90 16.64 -11.87
C GLY A 301 17.80 16.25 -10.88
N ASP A 302 18.13 15.68 -9.71
CA ASP A 302 17.17 15.57 -8.62
C ASP A 302 16.98 16.96 -7.97
N ILE A 303 15.72 17.35 -7.74
CA ILE A 303 15.31 18.64 -7.18
C ILE A 303 14.65 18.40 -5.82
N LEU A 304 15.16 19.05 -4.77
CA LEU A 304 14.61 18.95 -3.43
C LEU A 304 13.53 20.01 -3.19
N ASP A 305 12.44 19.62 -2.51
CA ASP A 305 11.45 20.58 -1.99
C ASP A 305 12.14 21.53 -0.99
N PRO A 306 11.81 22.84 -0.95
CA PRO A 306 12.45 23.79 -0.03
C PRO A 306 12.38 23.41 1.45
N ARG A 307 11.43 22.56 1.85
CA ARG A 307 11.25 22.07 3.22
C ARG A 307 12.03 20.78 3.52
N ALA A 308 12.64 20.14 2.52
CA ALA A 308 13.19 18.79 2.64
C ALA A 308 14.17 18.65 3.80
N LEU A 309 15.24 19.44 3.81
CA LEU A 309 16.27 19.33 4.84
C LEU A 309 15.78 19.76 6.23
N HIS A 310 14.88 20.74 6.31
CA HIS A 310 14.29 21.09 7.61
C HIS A 310 13.47 19.92 8.15
N THR A 311 12.69 19.25 7.29
CA THR A 311 11.84 18.12 7.72
C THR A 311 12.69 16.96 8.22
N PHE A 312 13.78 16.64 7.51
CA PHE A 312 14.76 15.67 7.96
C PHE A 312 15.42 16.10 9.29
N ALA A 313 15.80 17.37 9.44
CA ALA A 313 16.38 17.89 10.68
C ALA A 313 15.42 17.81 11.86
N GLN A 314 14.13 18.05 11.62
CA GLN A 314 13.10 17.92 12.65
C GLN A 314 12.98 16.47 13.13
N VAL A 315 12.97 15.49 12.22
CA VAL A 315 12.98 14.06 12.60
C VAL A 315 14.22 13.73 13.43
N VAL A 316 15.40 14.16 12.99
CA VAL A 316 16.65 13.93 13.74
C VAL A 316 16.64 14.60 15.13
N TYR A 317 16.05 15.78 15.23
CA TYR A 317 15.95 16.52 16.48
C TYR A 317 14.99 15.84 17.47
N GLU A 318 13.83 15.37 16.97
CA GLU A 318 12.82 14.67 17.76
C GLU A 318 13.24 13.23 18.11
N HIS A 319 14.00 12.59 17.22
CA HIS A 319 14.43 11.19 17.30
C HIS A 319 15.92 11.05 16.95
N PRO A 320 16.85 11.48 17.84
CA PRO A 320 18.28 11.44 17.58
C PRO A 320 18.87 10.01 17.53
N GLU A 321 18.09 9.01 17.93
CA GLU A 321 18.43 7.58 17.86
C GLU A 321 18.31 6.99 16.45
N GLU A 322 17.62 7.67 15.51
CA GLU A 322 17.39 7.15 14.17
C GLU A 322 18.69 6.76 13.44
N GLU A 323 18.57 5.77 12.56
CA GLU A 323 19.67 5.24 11.75
C GLU A 323 19.52 5.65 10.29
N LEU A 324 18.30 5.62 9.75
CA LEU A 324 17.97 5.93 8.36
C LEU A 324 16.67 6.74 8.27
N ILE A 325 16.65 7.78 7.44
CA ILE A 325 15.47 8.59 7.15
C ILE A 325 15.30 8.72 5.64
N TYR A 326 14.09 8.47 5.13
CA TYR A 326 13.74 8.62 3.71
C TYR A 326 12.35 9.23 3.54
N CYS A 327 12.02 9.67 2.32
CA CYS A 327 10.74 10.33 2.02
C CYS A 327 10.09 9.83 0.74
N ASP A 328 8.84 10.22 0.48
CA ASP A 328 8.19 10.02 -0.83
C ASP A 328 8.81 10.92 -1.90
N GLU A 329 8.56 10.62 -3.18
CA GLU A 329 9.15 11.35 -4.30
C GLU A 329 8.24 11.45 -5.52
N VAL A 330 8.63 12.29 -6.47
CA VAL A 330 8.06 12.34 -7.82
C VAL A 330 9.07 11.81 -8.83
N GLU A 331 8.61 10.85 -9.61
CA GLU A 331 9.31 10.34 -10.78
C GLU A 331 8.83 11.06 -12.03
N ILE A 332 9.79 11.49 -12.86
CA ILE A 332 9.53 12.13 -14.15
C ILE A 332 9.92 11.15 -15.24
N ASN A 333 8.95 10.71 -16.06
CA ASN A 333 9.24 9.81 -17.18
C ASN A 333 9.86 10.56 -18.39
N GLU A 334 10.24 9.83 -19.44
CA GLU A 334 10.85 10.40 -20.65
C GLU A 334 9.96 11.42 -21.37
N LYS A 335 8.64 11.35 -21.16
CA LYS A 335 7.64 12.29 -21.70
C LYS A 335 7.41 13.49 -20.78
N ASN A 336 8.26 13.69 -19.77
CA ASN A 336 8.13 14.70 -18.73
C ASN A 336 6.83 14.63 -17.90
N GLN A 337 6.19 13.46 -17.84
CA GLN A 337 5.01 13.26 -17.01
C GLN A 337 5.46 12.94 -15.58
N LYS A 338 4.88 13.65 -14.61
CA LYS A 338 5.12 13.47 -13.19
C LYS A 338 4.22 12.38 -12.63
N ARG A 339 4.82 11.42 -11.92
CA ARG A 339 4.12 10.40 -11.13
C ARG A 339 4.63 10.49 -9.69
N ILE A 340 3.72 10.55 -8.73
CA ILE A 340 4.11 10.43 -7.32
C ILE A 340 4.37 8.96 -7.01
N PHE A 341 5.46 8.70 -6.30
CA PHE A 341 5.76 7.40 -5.75
C PHE A 341 5.61 7.46 -4.21
N PHE A 342 4.42 7.09 -3.73
CA PHE A 342 4.14 6.92 -2.31
C PHE A 342 4.71 5.60 -1.81
N LYS A 343 5.53 5.67 -0.77
CA LYS A 343 6.28 4.52 -0.25
C LYS A 343 5.61 3.96 1.01
N PRO A 344 5.74 2.65 1.28
CA PRO A 344 5.42 2.10 2.60
C PRO A 344 6.48 2.55 3.63
N SER A 345 6.23 2.29 4.92
CA SER A 345 7.30 2.28 5.93
C SER A 345 8.31 1.15 5.64
N TRP A 346 9.40 1.11 6.42
CA TRP A 346 10.54 0.23 6.20
C TRP A 346 10.14 -1.23 5.95
N SER A 347 10.44 -1.67 4.73
CA SER A 347 10.13 -2.96 4.13
C SER A 347 11.41 -3.58 3.54
N PRO A 348 12.28 -4.20 4.36
CA PRO A 348 13.56 -4.72 3.89
C PRO A 348 13.40 -5.88 2.90
N THR A 349 12.30 -6.63 2.99
CA THR A 349 11.96 -7.68 2.02
C THR A 349 11.69 -7.08 0.64
N LEU A 350 10.91 -5.99 0.57
CA LEU A 350 10.70 -5.27 -0.69
C LEU A 350 12.01 -4.65 -1.18
N LEU A 351 12.80 -4.03 -0.29
CA LEU A 351 14.05 -3.36 -0.66
C LEU A 351 15.07 -4.29 -1.32
N SER A 352 15.08 -5.57 -0.92
CA SER A 352 15.95 -6.59 -1.52
C SER A 352 15.61 -6.93 -2.97
N GLN A 353 14.39 -6.61 -3.42
CA GLN A 353 13.89 -6.90 -4.76
C GLN A 353 13.64 -5.64 -5.59
N TYR A 354 13.40 -4.50 -4.93
CA TYR A 354 12.98 -3.25 -5.55
C TYR A 354 13.49 -2.03 -4.77
N PRO A 355 14.21 -1.08 -5.42
CA PRO A 355 14.88 0.05 -4.77
C PRO A 355 13.90 1.18 -4.44
N TYR A 356 12.86 0.88 -3.64
CA TYR A 356 11.77 1.82 -3.36
C TYR A 356 12.19 2.99 -2.46
N ILE A 357 13.31 2.89 -1.72
CA ILE A 357 13.81 4.00 -0.89
C ILE A 357 14.11 5.22 -1.77
N GLY A 358 14.55 5.00 -3.01
CA GLY A 358 14.54 6.01 -4.06
C GLY A 358 15.63 7.06 -3.89
N LYS A 359 15.28 8.33 -4.09
CA LYS A 359 16.23 9.42 -4.36
C LYS A 359 16.83 10.04 -3.12
N LEU A 360 15.97 10.53 -2.22
CA LEU A 360 16.39 11.30 -1.06
C LEU A 360 16.25 10.48 0.23
N TRP A 361 17.40 10.17 0.80
CA TRP A 361 17.53 9.52 2.10
C TRP A 361 18.82 9.98 2.76
N ILE A 362 18.87 9.88 4.08
CA ILE A 362 20.08 10.06 4.89
C ILE A 362 20.22 8.89 5.86
N VAL A 363 21.46 8.51 6.12
CA VAL A 363 21.82 7.49 7.11
C VAL A 363 22.90 8.06 8.03
N ARG A 364 23.06 7.48 9.22
CA ARG A 364 24.18 7.85 10.07
C ARG A 364 25.51 7.57 9.40
N LYS A 365 26.45 8.51 9.54
CA LYS A 365 27.79 8.44 8.94
C LYS A 365 28.55 7.19 9.34
N ASP A 366 28.49 6.78 10.61
CA ASP A 366 29.19 5.58 11.08
C ASP A 366 28.68 4.33 10.34
N LEU A 367 27.37 4.17 10.17
CA LEU A 367 26.76 3.05 9.44
C LEU A 367 27.10 3.08 7.95
N PHE A 368 27.08 4.25 7.32
CA PHE A 368 27.50 4.42 5.93
C PHE A 368 28.95 3.98 5.71
N LEU A 369 29.86 4.39 6.62
CA LEU A 369 31.28 4.07 6.52
C LEU A 369 31.58 2.60 6.77
N GLU A 370 30.77 1.89 7.56
CA GLU A 370 30.91 0.44 7.75
C GLU A 370 30.66 -0.34 6.45
N VAL A 371 29.64 0.03 5.66
CA VAL A 371 29.36 -0.61 4.37
C VAL A 371 30.48 -0.34 3.37
N LEU A 372 31.06 0.86 3.37
CA LEU A 372 32.22 1.20 2.52
C LEU A 372 33.52 0.46 2.88
N LYS A 373 33.57 -0.34 3.96
CA LYS A 373 34.75 -1.20 4.22
C LYS A 373 34.81 -2.43 3.33
N LYS A 374 33.71 -2.79 2.68
CA LYS A 374 33.56 -4.05 1.94
C LYS A 374 33.82 -3.83 0.44
N ASP A 375 35.07 -3.65 0.00
CA ASP A 375 35.51 -3.57 -1.43
C ASP A 375 34.36 -3.23 -2.41
N PHE A 376 34.02 -1.94 -2.48
CA PHE A 376 32.71 -1.43 -2.89
C PHE A 376 32.77 -0.27 -3.89
N GLU A 377 32.19 -0.49 -5.07
CA GLU A 377 31.95 0.57 -6.04
C GLU A 377 30.81 1.50 -5.61
N LEU A 378 31.11 2.78 -5.33
CA LEU A 378 30.12 3.78 -4.88
C LEU A 378 28.91 3.96 -5.79
N THR A 379 29.09 3.76 -7.10
CA THR A 379 27.99 3.79 -8.08
C THR A 379 26.91 2.76 -7.80
N ARG A 380 27.25 1.64 -7.13
CA ARG A 380 26.26 0.63 -6.71
C ARG A 380 25.26 1.17 -5.69
N LEU A 381 25.57 2.18 -4.87
CA LEU A 381 24.56 2.76 -3.97
C LEU A 381 23.44 3.50 -4.71
N LEU A 382 23.68 3.91 -5.96
CA LEU A 382 22.67 4.52 -6.81
C LEU A 382 21.77 3.49 -7.50
N THR A 383 22.31 2.30 -7.79
CA THR A 383 21.65 1.28 -8.63
C THR A 383 21.14 0.07 -7.84
N ASP A 384 21.79 -0.28 -6.74
CA ASP A 384 21.53 -1.43 -5.87
C ASP A 384 21.27 -0.95 -4.44
N GLN A 385 20.00 -0.58 -4.18
CA GLN A 385 19.60 -0.10 -2.85
C GLN A 385 19.41 -1.22 -1.83
N SER A 386 19.60 -2.49 -2.21
CA SER A 386 19.59 -3.59 -1.24
C SER A 386 20.68 -3.41 -0.18
N LEU A 387 21.76 -2.69 -0.51
CA LEU A 387 22.84 -2.32 0.40
C LEU A 387 22.40 -1.41 1.54
N ILE A 388 21.30 -0.66 1.37
CA ILE A 388 20.72 0.14 2.45
C ILE A 388 20.20 -0.79 3.56
N ASN A 389 19.79 -2.03 3.25
CA ASN A 389 19.46 -3.02 4.28
C ASN A 389 20.68 -3.34 5.16
N GLU A 390 21.90 -3.34 4.59
CA GLU A 390 23.13 -3.60 5.35
C GLU A 390 23.55 -2.42 6.23
N MET A 391 23.09 -1.20 5.93
CA MET A 391 23.37 -0.01 6.73
C MET A 391 22.47 0.08 7.97
N VAL A 392 21.31 -0.57 7.98
CA VAL A 392 20.34 -0.51 9.09
C VAL A 392 20.62 -1.65 10.06
N THR A 393 20.92 -1.32 11.31
CA THR A 393 21.21 -2.32 12.36
C THR A 393 19.98 -2.60 13.23
N ASP A 394 19.10 -1.61 13.38
CA ASP A 394 17.84 -1.71 14.12
C ASP A 394 16.68 -1.20 13.23
N PRO A 395 15.86 -2.11 12.68
CA PRO A 395 14.70 -1.73 11.86
C PRO A 395 13.69 -0.80 12.56
N SER A 396 13.70 -0.70 13.90
CA SER A 396 12.85 0.23 14.64
C SER A 396 13.35 1.68 14.61
N ARG A 397 14.56 1.92 14.08
CA ARG A 397 15.23 3.22 13.94
C ARG A 397 15.30 3.67 12.47
N VAL A 398 14.31 3.25 11.69
CA VAL A 398 14.11 3.73 10.33
C VAL A 398 12.83 4.54 10.30
N THR A 399 12.94 5.78 9.80
CA THR A 399 11.81 6.69 9.66
C THR A 399 11.51 7.00 8.21
N HIS A 400 10.25 6.79 7.83
CA HIS A 400 9.68 7.25 6.57
C HIS A 400 8.95 8.58 6.80
N ILE A 401 9.24 9.59 5.99
CA ILE A 401 8.46 10.83 5.93
C ILE A 401 7.45 10.67 4.77
N PRO A 402 6.15 10.48 5.04
CA PRO A 402 5.12 10.29 4.01
C PRO A 402 4.74 11.63 3.35
N PHE A 403 5.73 12.25 2.73
CA PHE A 403 5.63 13.51 2.01
C PHE A 403 6.62 13.53 0.84
N VAL A 404 6.19 14.08 -0.30
CA VAL A 404 7.03 14.26 -1.47
C VAL A 404 8.03 15.38 -1.21
N LEU A 405 9.30 15.04 -1.01
CA LEU A 405 10.37 16.01 -0.72
C LEU A 405 11.48 16.03 -1.78
N CYS A 406 11.35 15.20 -2.83
CA CYS A 406 12.29 15.14 -3.94
C CYS A 406 11.54 14.84 -5.24
N GLU A 407 11.98 15.43 -6.34
CA GLU A 407 11.56 15.05 -7.69
C GLU A 407 12.75 14.86 -8.62
N GLY A 408 12.63 14.02 -9.63
CA GLY A 408 13.69 13.85 -10.63
C GLY A 408 13.33 12.85 -11.71
N LYS A 409 14.17 12.73 -12.74
CA LYS A 409 13.99 11.73 -13.79
C LYS A 409 13.91 10.33 -13.19
N LYS A 410 12.99 9.50 -13.70
CA LYS A 410 12.84 8.12 -13.30
C LYS A 410 14.19 7.40 -13.47
N ARG A 411 14.68 6.75 -12.42
CA ARG A 411 15.88 5.89 -12.53
C ARG A 411 15.50 4.68 -13.39
N MET A 412 16.46 4.10 -14.12
CA MET A 412 16.20 2.95 -15.01
C MET A 412 15.30 1.94 -14.30
N GLU A 413 14.23 1.49 -14.98
CA GLU A 413 13.37 0.45 -14.42
C GLU A 413 14.23 -0.78 -14.14
N ILE A 414 14.32 -1.17 -12.88
CA ILE A 414 14.74 -2.52 -12.58
C ILE A 414 13.60 -3.40 -13.06
N GLU A 415 13.84 -4.12 -14.16
CA GLU A 415 12.93 -5.16 -14.58
C GLU A 415 12.70 -6.09 -13.39
N ILE A 416 11.44 -6.19 -12.96
CA ILE A 416 11.04 -7.21 -11.99
C ILE A 416 11.31 -8.55 -12.66
N LYS A 417 12.46 -9.15 -12.33
CA LYS A 417 12.80 -10.47 -12.82
C LYS A 417 11.79 -11.43 -12.25
N LYS A 418 10.99 -12.04 -13.12
CA LYS A 418 10.17 -13.20 -12.75
C LYS A 418 11.14 -14.34 -12.45
N GLU A 419 11.41 -14.58 -11.19
CA GLU A 419 12.18 -15.76 -10.79
C GLU A 419 11.30 -17.01 -10.95
N GLU A 420 11.48 -17.68 -12.09
CA GLU A 420 10.77 -18.92 -12.45
C GLU A 420 11.38 -20.18 -11.79
N SER A 421 12.52 -20.03 -11.11
CA SER A 421 13.20 -21.12 -10.41
C SER A 421 12.90 -21.13 -8.92
N SER A 422 12.95 -22.31 -8.29
CA SER A 422 12.91 -22.46 -6.84
C SER A 422 13.88 -21.49 -6.14
N PRO A 423 13.47 -20.82 -5.05
CA PRO A 423 14.40 -20.09 -4.19
C PRO A 423 15.54 -21.00 -3.73
N SER A 424 16.76 -20.46 -3.66
CA SER A 424 17.88 -21.20 -3.06
C SER A 424 17.68 -21.24 -1.55
N LEU A 425 17.20 -22.38 -1.04
CA LEU A 425 17.32 -22.69 0.38
C LEU A 425 18.81 -22.88 0.70
N THR A 426 19.32 -22.23 1.75
CA THR A 426 20.71 -22.38 2.17
C THR A 426 21.04 -23.84 2.43
N LYS A 427 22.16 -24.34 1.89
CA LYS A 427 22.62 -25.72 2.11
C LYS A 427 22.86 -25.93 3.60
N GLY A 428 21.99 -26.69 4.27
CA GLY A 428 22.24 -27.10 5.66
C GLY A 428 21.09 -27.78 6.37
N ILE A 429 19.84 -27.30 6.22
CA ILE A 429 18.67 -27.87 6.91
C ILE A 429 17.46 -27.79 5.97
N ILE A 430 16.84 -28.94 5.70
CA ILE A 430 15.56 -29.01 4.97
C ILE A 430 14.48 -29.24 6.04
N PRO A 431 13.80 -28.17 6.52
CA PRO A 431 12.90 -28.28 7.65
C PRO A 431 11.62 -29.05 7.28
N GLN A 432 11.15 -29.88 8.20
CA GLN A 432 9.87 -30.56 8.04
C GLN A 432 8.72 -29.55 8.18
N ILE A 433 7.83 -29.51 7.19
CA ILE A 433 6.60 -28.71 7.22
C ILE A 433 5.43 -29.59 7.65
N SER A 434 4.64 -29.16 8.62
CA SER A 434 3.34 -29.77 8.93
C SER A 434 2.22 -28.91 8.40
N ILE A 435 1.53 -29.42 7.39
CA ILE A 435 0.30 -28.81 6.85
C ILE A 435 -0.86 -29.24 7.74
N ILE A 436 -1.47 -28.29 8.43
CA ILE A 436 -2.60 -28.50 9.35
C ILE A 436 -3.85 -27.96 8.66
N MET A 437 -4.83 -28.84 8.45
CA MET A 437 -6.03 -28.55 7.68
C MET A 437 -7.29 -28.92 8.47
N PRO A 438 -7.93 -27.96 9.16
CA PRO A 438 -9.27 -28.14 9.69
C PRO A 438 -10.27 -28.39 8.57
N SER A 439 -11.12 -29.41 8.70
CA SER A 439 -12.10 -29.75 7.67
C SER A 439 -13.41 -30.27 8.27
N ILE A 440 -14.51 -29.93 7.61
CA ILE A 440 -15.83 -30.58 7.78
C ILE A 440 -16.24 -31.39 6.54
N ILE A 441 -15.39 -31.44 5.51
CA ILE A 441 -15.65 -32.04 4.20
C ILE A 441 -17.01 -31.62 3.64
N LYS A 442 -17.25 -30.30 3.57
CA LYS A 442 -18.54 -29.78 3.10
C LYS A 442 -18.85 -30.24 1.66
N ARG A 443 -17.82 -30.22 0.81
CA ARG A 443 -17.84 -30.50 -0.63
C ARG A 443 -16.70 -31.43 -1.02
N GLU A 444 -16.99 -32.68 -1.35
CA GLU A 444 -15.96 -33.68 -1.70
C GLU A 444 -15.12 -33.27 -2.91
N ASP A 445 -15.74 -32.68 -3.92
CA ASP A 445 -15.07 -32.27 -5.16
C ASP A 445 -14.05 -31.13 -4.95
N VAL A 446 -14.31 -30.27 -3.96
CA VAL A 446 -13.41 -29.16 -3.60
C VAL A 446 -12.24 -29.70 -2.77
N VAL A 447 -12.52 -30.55 -1.78
CA VAL A 447 -11.49 -31.16 -0.94
C VAL A 447 -10.58 -32.09 -1.75
N GLU A 448 -11.14 -32.87 -2.68
CA GLU A 448 -10.36 -33.71 -3.59
C GLU A 448 -9.39 -32.87 -4.44
N ARG A 449 -9.88 -31.74 -4.99
CA ARG A 449 -9.05 -30.81 -5.76
C ARG A 449 -7.95 -30.21 -4.90
N CYS A 450 -8.23 -29.93 -3.63
CA CYS A 450 -7.23 -29.44 -2.69
C CYS A 450 -6.11 -30.47 -2.53
N PHE A 451 -6.44 -31.70 -2.16
CA PHE A 451 -5.45 -32.76 -1.98
C PHE A 451 -4.67 -33.06 -3.26
N SER A 452 -5.36 -33.25 -4.39
CA SER A 452 -4.69 -33.53 -5.65
C SER A 452 -3.72 -32.43 -6.04
N SER A 453 -4.13 -31.16 -5.94
CA SER A 453 -3.24 -30.04 -6.27
C SER A 453 -2.03 -29.95 -5.35
N ILE A 454 -2.16 -30.27 -4.06
CA ILE A 454 -1.04 -30.30 -3.12
C ILE A 454 -0.07 -31.42 -3.51
N PHE A 455 -0.54 -32.65 -3.67
CA PHE A 455 0.35 -33.80 -3.92
C PHE A 455 0.92 -33.84 -5.34
N GLU A 456 0.19 -33.33 -6.34
CA GLU A 456 0.63 -33.38 -7.73
C GLU A 456 1.48 -32.17 -8.15
N LYS A 457 1.28 -30.99 -7.56
CA LYS A 457 1.95 -29.75 -7.99
C LYS A 457 3.07 -29.30 -7.06
N THR A 458 3.10 -29.72 -5.79
CA THR A 458 4.12 -29.29 -4.82
C THR A 458 5.46 -29.96 -5.10
N THR A 459 6.53 -29.16 -5.16
CA THR A 459 7.90 -29.68 -5.39
C THR A 459 8.67 -29.97 -4.10
N TYR A 460 8.32 -29.31 -3.00
CA TYR A 460 8.93 -29.57 -1.70
C TYR A 460 8.52 -30.94 -1.17
N ALA A 461 9.49 -31.81 -0.88
CA ALA A 461 9.21 -33.20 -0.49
C ALA A 461 9.03 -33.41 1.03
N HIS A 462 9.47 -32.48 1.87
CA HIS A 462 9.59 -32.68 3.31
C HIS A 462 8.40 -32.11 4.07
N PHE A 463 7.20 -32.60 3.75
CA PHE A 463 5.98 -32.22 4.47
C PHE A 463 5.16 -33.42 4.93
N GLU A 464 4.35 -33.20 5.97
CA GLU A 464 3.22 -34.06 6.33
C GLU A 464 1.92 -33.26 6.24
N LEU A 465 0.79 -33.92 5.99
CA LEU A 465 -0.53 -33.30 5.96
C LEU A 465 -1.41 -33.94 7.03
N LEU A 466 -1.94 -33.12 7.93
CA LEU A 466 -2.86 -33.49 8.99
C LEU A 466 -4.24 -32.87 8.71
N ALA A 467 -5.24 -33.73 8.50
CA ALA A 467 -6.64 -33.30 8.39
C ALA A 467 -7.31 -33.40 9.76
N ILE A 468 -7.73 -32.26 10.33
CA ILE A 468 -8.46 -32.18 11.60
C ILE A 468 -9.95 -32.15 11.30
N VAL A 469 -10.58 -33.33 11.32
CA VAL A 469 -11.95 -33.55 10.90
C VAL A 469 -12.91 -33.34 12.06
N ASN A 470 -13.79 -32.36 11.95
CA ASN A 470 -14.81 -32.11 12.95
C ASN A 470 -16.06 -32.98 12.71
N ARG A 471 -16.19 -34.05 13.50
CA ARG A 471 -17.31 -35.01 13.46
C ARG A 471 -18.63 -34.46 13.96
N TYR A 472 -18.63 -33.31 14.63
CA TYR A 472 -19.87 -32.63 15.00
C TYR A 472 -20.74 -32.32 13.76
N TYR A 473 -20.10 -32.19 12.59
CA TYR A 473 -20.76 -31.90 11.31
C TYR A 473 -20.61 -33.02 10.26
N LEU A 474 -19.94 -34.13 10.61
CA LEU A 474 -19.66 -35.24 9.70
C LEU A 474 -19.76 -36.56 10.48
N ALA A 475 -20.86 -37.29 10.26
CA ALA A 475 -21.13 -38.55 10.95
C ALA A 475 -20.04 -39.60 10.67
N GLU A 476 -19.90 -40.56 11.58
CA GLU A 476 -18.80 -41.52 11.53
C GLU A 476 -18.84 -42.41 10.27
N ASP A 477 -20.05 -42.74 9.81
CA ASP A 477 -20.39 -43.54 8.64
C ASP A 477 -20.57 -42.74 7.34
N ASP A 478 -20.33 -41.42 7.37
CA ASP A 478 -20.51 -40.57 6.20
C ASP A 478 -19.54 -41.00 5.07
N PRO A 479 -20.05 -41.32 3.86
CA PRO A 479 -19.23 -41.80 2.75
C PRO A 479 -18.14 -40.82 2.33
N LYS A 480 -18.30 -39.52 2.61
CA LYS A 480 -17.31 -38.47 2.33
C LYS A 480 -15.98 -38.72 3.01
N ARG A 481 -15.95 -39.45 4.14
CA ARG A 481 -14.71 -39.75 4.87
C ARG A 481 -13.76 -40.67 4.10
N LYS A 482 -14.30 -41.51 3.21
CA LYS A 482 -13.51 -42.36 2.31
C LYS A 482 -12.62 -41.56 1.35
N LEU A 483 -12.88 -40.26 1.21
CA LEU A 483 -12.00 -39.34 0.48
C LEU A 483 -10.61 -39.27 1.10
N LEU A 484 -10.53 -39.20 2.44
CA LEU A 484 -9.29 -39.03 3.18
C LEU A 484 -8.36 -40.25 3.03
N GLU A 485 -8.93 -41.45 2.90
CA GLU A 485 -8.21 -42.71 2.76
C GLU A 485 -7.47 -42.84 1.41
N ARG A 486 -7.81 -42.01 0.42
CA ARG A 486 -7.20 -42.03 -0.93
C ARG A 486 -5.85 -41.34 -0.98
N TRP A 487 -5.56 -40.51 0.01
CA TRP A 487 -4.39 -39.63 0.03
C TRP A 487 -3.50 -39.97 1.23
N PRO A 488 -2.17 -39.74 1.15
CA PRO A 488 -1.25 -40.01 2.25
C PRO A 488 -1.36 -38.93 3.33
N ILE A 489 -2.50 -38.88 4.00
CA ILE A 489 -2.89 -37.86 4.98
C ILE A 489 -3.10 -38.52 6.34
N ARG A 490 -2.67 -37.85 7.41
CA ARG A 490 -2.99 -38.25 8.78
C ARG A 490 -4.30 -37.59 9.21
N THR A 491 -5.31 -38.39 9.53
CA THR A 491 -6.62 -37.88 9.98
C THR A 491 -6.73 -37.87 11.50
N ILE A 492 -7.24 -36.76 12.04
CA ILE A 492 -7.52 -36.59 13.47
C ILE A 492 -8.98 -36.15 13.59
N SER A 493 -9.76 -36.90 14.35
CA SER A 493 -11.20 -36.65 14.48
C SER A 493 -11.53 -36.00 15.81
N VAL A 494 -12.36 -34.97 15.79
CA VAL A 494 -12.87 -34.29 16.99
C VAL A 494 -14.38 -34.23 16.99
N ASP A 495 -15.01 -34.02 18.15
CA ASP A 495 -16.46 -34.04 18.35
C ASP A 495 -16.99 -32.83 19.15
N PHE A 496 -16.20 -31.75 19.25
CA PHE A 496 -16.62 -30.49 19.86
C PHE A 496 -17.15 -29.49 18.80
N PRO A 497 -17.98 -28.49 19.21
CA PRO A 497 -18.50 -27.45 18.31
C PRO A 497 -17.39 -26.75 17.51
N TYR A 498 -17.70 -26.36 16.27
CA TYR A 498 -16.68 -25.79 15.38
C TYR A 498 -16.02 -24.55 15.97
N ASN A 499 -14.69 -24.57 16.00
CA ASN A 499 -13.83 -23.46 16.37
C ASN A 499 -12.52 -23.62 15.60
N TRP A 500 -12.32 -22.80 14.57
CA TRP A 500 -11.18 -22.88 13.65
C TRP A 500 -9.85 -22.75 14.40
N SER A 501 -9.76 -21.80 15.33
CA SER A 501 -8.57 -21.59 16.16
C SER A 501 -8.22 -22.82 16.99
N ARG A 502 -9.21 -23.43 17.65
CA ARG A 502 -9.03 -24.65 18.45
C ARG A 502 -8.62 -25.85 17.60
N LEU A 503 -9.23 -26.02 16.42
CA LEU A 503 -8.89 -27.10 15.48
C LEU A 503 -7.42 -27.00 15.04
N ASN A 504 -6.96 -25.79 14.73
CA ASN A 504 -5.56 -25.55 14.36
C ASN A 504 -4.59 -25.71 15.54
N ASN A 505 -4.95 -25.24 16.74
CA ASN A 505 -4.15 -25.45 17.95
C ASN A 505 -3.97 -26.95 18.22
N LEU A 506 -5.04 -27.75 18.12
CA LEU A 506 -4.96 -29.21 18.24
C LEU A 506 -4.08 -29.82 17.15
N GLY A 507 -4.25 -29.39 15.90
CA GLY A 507 -3.40 -29.84 14.80
C GLY A 507 -1.92 -29.54 15.03
N LYS A 508 -1.59 -28.42 15.70
CA LYS A 508 -0.21 -28.12 16.12
C LYS A 508 0.30 -29.18 17.09
N GLU A 509 -0.45 -29.51 18.14
CA GLU A 509 -0.04 -30.50 19.15
C GLU A 509 0.22 -31.88 18.54
N GLU A 510 -0.52 -32.23 17.49
CA GLU A 510 -0.43 -33.53 16.84
C GLU A 510 0.63 -33.61 15.74
N SER A 511 1.14 -32.46 15.31
CA SER A 511 2.10 -32.33 14.21
C SER A 511 3.56 -32.40 14.70
N LYS A 512 4.49 -32.74 13.80
CA LYS A 512 5.91 -32.97 14.11
C LYS A 512 6.86 -31.94 13.49
N GLY A 513 6.41 -31.18 12.50
CA GLY A 513 7.22 -30.24 11.73
C GLY A 513 7.66 -29.03 12.55
N GLU A 514 8.86 -28.55 12.26
CA GLU A 514 9.42 -27.31 12.83
C GLU A 514 8.73 -26.07 12.26
N ILE A 515 8.18 -26.21 11.05
CA ILE A 515 7.38 -25.22 10.36
C ILE A 515 5.93 -25.70 10.31
N LEU A 516 5.01 -24.83 10.66
CA LEU A 516 3.57 -25.07 10.61
C LEU A 516 3.01 -24.31 9.42
N LEU A 517 2.16 -24.96 8.64
CA LEU A 517 1.35 -24.33 7.61
C LEU A 517 -0.12 -24.60 7.93
N PHE A 518 -0.85 -23.56 8.31
CA PHE A 518 -2.31 -23.62 8.45
C PHE A 518 -2.94 -23.37 7.08
N LEU A 519 -3.80 -24.28 6.64
CA LEU A 519 -4.34 -24.30 5.29
C LEU A 519 -5.82 -24.68 5.33
N ASN A 520 -6.67 -23.94 4.62
CA ASN A 520 -8.07 -24.35 4.45
C ASN A 520 -8.18 -25.51 3.46
N ASP A 521 -9.26 -26.30 3.57
CA ASP A 521 -9.55 -27.46 2.72
C ASP A 521 -10.18 -27.12 1.36
N ASP A 522 -10.32 -25.82 1.05
CA ASP A 522 -10.89 -25.27 -0.18
C ASP A 522 -9.88 -24.43 -0.98
N ILE A 523 -8.62 -24.88 -0.97
CA ILE A 523 -7.49 -24.29 -1.67
C ILE A 523 -7.11 -25.12 -2.91
N GLU A 524 -6.66 -24.50 -3.99
CA GLU A 524 -5.97 -25.17 -5.10
C GLU A 524 -4.60 -24.53 -5.35
N VAL A 525 -3.53 -25.33 -5.36
CA VAL A 525 -2.17 -24.88 -5.66
C VAL A 525 -2.04 -24.48 -7.14
N LEU A 526 -1.44 -23.31 -7.42
CA LEU A 526 -1.09 -22.89 -8.79
C LEU A 526 0.41 -22.94 -9.07
N SER A 527 1.24 -22.47 -8.12
CA SER A 527 2.70 -22.40 -8.30
C SER A 527 3.41 -23.60 -7.65
N PRO A 528 4.30 -24.31 -8.37
CA PRO A 528 4.94 -25.52 -7.86
C PRO A 528 5.92 -25.29 -6.69
N TYR A 529 6.53 -24.10 -6.61
CA TYR A 529 7.51 -23.72 -5.57
C TYR A 529 6.89 -22.93 -4.41
N TRP A 530 5.58 -23.09 -4.17
CA TRP A 530 4.85 -22.26 -3.20
C TRP A 530 5.35 -22.47 -1.77
N LEU A 531 5.62 -23.71 -1.36
CA LEU A 531 6.17 -24.03 -0.05
C LEU A 531 7.58 -23.46 0.11
N GLU A 532 8.46 -23.64 -0.87
CA GLU A 532 9.83 -23.11 -0.85
C GLU A 532 9.85 -21.58 -0.78
N SER A 533 8.95 -20.93 -1.52
CA SER A 533 8.82 -19.47 -1.53
C SER A 533 8.43 -18.94 -0.15
N MET A 534 7.41 -19.53 0.47
CA MET A 534 7.01 -19.15 1.83
C MET A 534 8.09 -19.52 2.86
N LEU A 535 8.72 -20.69 2.70
CA LEU A 535 9.74 -21.19 3.59
C LEU A 535 10.97 -20.28 3.63
N SER A 536 11.40 -19.77 2.47
CA SER A 536 12.54 -18.85 2.35
C SER A 536 12.41 -17.59 3.21
N HIS A 537 11.17 -17.19 3.53
CA HIS A 537 10.89 -16.08 4.44
C HIS A 537 10.67 -16.54 5.87
N VAL A 538 9.87 -17.59 6.09
CA VAL A 538 9.48 -18.00 7.44
C VAL A 538 10.66 -18.50 8.28
N ILE A 539 11.76 -18.93 7.67
CA ILE A 539 12.95 -19.36 8.43
C ILE A 539 13.72 -18.20 9.07
N LYS A 540 13.49 -16.96 8.62
CA LYS A 540 14.18 -15.76 9.15
C LYS A 540 13.69 -15.45 10.57
N GLU A 541 14.59 -15.32 11.54
CA GLU A 541 14.28 -15.19 12.97
C GLU A 541 13.36 -13.99 13.31
N ASP A 542 13.38 -12.95 12.48
CA ASP A 542 12.59 -11.73 12.65
C ASP A 542 11.23 -11.78 11.91
N VAL A 543 10.87 -12.90 11.28
CA VAL A 543 9.57 -13.12 10.63
C VAL A 543 8.61 -13.85 11.58
N GLY A 544 7.37 -13.38 11.64
CA GLY A 544 6.29 -13.90 12.50
C GLY A 544 5.28 -14.77 11.75
N ALA A 545 4.87 -14.38 10.55
CA ALA A 545 3.97 -15.16 9.70
C ALA A 545 4.23 -14.85 8.21
N VAL A 546 3.97 -15.82 7.34
CA VAL A 546 4.06 -15.68 5.89
C VAL A 546 2.75 -16.13 5.25
N GLY A 547 2.17 -15.31 4.38
CA GLY A 547 0.93 -15.59 3.67
C GLY A 547 1.14 -15.66 2.17
N ALA A 548 0.43 -16.57 1.51
CA ALA A 548 0.49 -16.72 0.06
C ALA A 548 -0.43 -15.74 -0.67
N LYS A 549 -0.16 -15.46 -1.93
CA LYS A 549 -1.09 -14.79 -2.83
C LYS A 549 -2.26 -15.71 -3.19
N LEU A 550 -3.47 -15.24 -2.87
CA LEU A 550 -4.69 -15.98 -3.14
C LEU A 550 -5.48 -15.32 -4.27
N TYR A 551 -6.04 -16.16 -5.14
CA TYR A 551 -6.95 -15.77 -6.21
C TYR A 551 -8.35 -16.35 -5.95
N TYR A 552 -9.35 -15.65 -6.46
CA TYR A 552 -10.65 -16.24 -6.75
C TYR A 552 -10.57 -17.16 -7.98
N PRO A 553 -11.56 -18.04 -8.20
CA PRO A 553 -11.57 -18.94 -9.35
C PRO A 553 -11.53 -18.25 -10.73
N ASP A 554 -11.92 -16.98 -10.80
CA ASP A 554 -11.89 -16.16 -12.01
C ASP A 554 -10.53 -15.45 -12.24
N MET A 555 -9.52 -15.80 -11.44
CA MET A 555 -8.17 -15.23 -11.40
C MET A 555 -8.11 -13.76 -10.99
N SER A 556 -9.17 -13.20 -10.42
CA SER A 556 -9.04 -11.97 -9.64
C SER A 556 -8.35 -12.27 -8.31
N ILE A 557 -7.56 -11.32 -7.81
CA ILE A 557 -6.83 -11.44 -6.56
C ILE A 557 -7.83 -11.38 -5.41
N GLN A 558 -7.68 -12.29 -4.46
CA GLN A 558 -8.43 -12.30 -3.21
C GLN A 558 -7.57 -11.79 -2.04
N HIS A 559 -6.27 -12.07 -2.04
CA HIS A 559 -5.36 -11.68 -0.97
C HIS A 559 -3.98 -11.25 -1.49
N GLY A 560 -3.63 -10.00 -1.24
CA GLY A 560 -2.30 -9.40 -1.43
C GLY A 560 -1.64 -8.99 -0.11
N GLY A 561 -1.94 -9.64 1.02
CA GLY A 561 -1.66 -9.12 2.36
C GLY A 561 -2.80 -8.24 2.91
N ILE A 562 -2.84 -8.07 4.22
CA ILE A 562 -3.85 -7.28 4.93
C ILE A 562 -3.23 -6.04 5.56
N TYR A 563 -3.91 -4.91 5.38
CA TYR A 563 -3.53 -3.59 5.87
C TYR A 563 -4.73 -2.95 6.55
N PHE A 564 -4.47 -2.10 7.53
CA PHE A 564 -5.51 -1.40 8.26
C PHE A 564 -5.66 0.02 7.76
N SER A 565 -6.89 0.51 7.75
CA SER A 565 -7.15 1.92 7.50
C SER A 565 -8.00 2.49 8.63
N GLN A 566 -8.00 3.82 8.78
CA GLN A 566 -8.79 4.48 9.82
C GLN A 566 -10.29 4.17 9.69
N SER A 567 -10.73 3.84 8.48
CA SER A 567 -12.13 3.54 8.14
C SER A 567 -12.49 2.06 8.29
N LEU A 568 -11.51 1.14 8.39
CA LEU A 568 -11.73 -0.30 8.29
C LEU A 568 -10.88 -1.07 9.32
N ILE A 569 -11.41 -1.19 10.54
CA ILE A 569 -10.73 -1.84 11.67
C ILE A 569 -10.61 -3.36 11.49
N GLY A 570 -11.39 -3.99 10.60
CA GLY A 570 -11.25 -5.42 10.26
C GLY A 570 -10.03 -5.77 9.40
N GLY A 571 -9.36 -4.76 8.84
CA GLY A 571 -8.30 -4.92 7.86
C GLY A 571 -8.83 -5.21 6.45
N GLU A 572 -8.17 -4.64 5.44
CA GLU A 572 -8.49 -4.84 4.02
C GLU A 572 -7.46 -5.71 3.33
N HIS A 573 -7.96 -6.63 2.50
CA HIS A 573 -7.12 -7.40 1.59
C HIS A 573 -6.68 -6.51 0.42
N ILE A 574 -5.37 -6.31 0.30
CA ILE A 574 -4.78 -5.53 -0.79
C ILE A 574 -5.05 -6.21 -2.13
N LEU A 575 -5.36 -5.39 -3.14
CA LEU A 575 -5.68 -5.78 -4.51
C LEU A 575 -6.89 -6.70 -4.67
N ARG A 576 -7.72 -6.87 -3.64
CA ARG A 576 -8.95 -7.68 -3.75
C ARG A 576 -9.80 -7.23 -4.95
N TYR A 577 -10.17 -8.19 -5.80
CA TYR A 577 -10.93 -8.05 -7.06
C TYR A 577 -10.17 -7.47 -8.27
N TYR A 578 -8.88 -7.16 -8.14
CA TYR A 578 -8.02 -6.81 -9.27
C TYR A 578 -7.39 -8.06 -9.88
N LYS A 579 -7.17 -8.06 -11.19
CA LYS A 579 -6.33 -9.04 -11.89
C LYS A 579 -4.91 -8.49 -11.99
N ASP A 580 -3.93 -9.38 -12.16
CA ASP A 580 -2.51 -8.99 -12.18
C ASP A 580 -2.20 -7.91 -13.22
N GLN A 581 -2.79 -8.01 -14.42
CA GLN A 581 -2.58 -7.04 -15.51
C GLN A 581 -3.19 -5.65 -15.25
N GLU A 582 -4.01 -5.50 -14.22
CA GLU A 582 -4.71 -4.25 -13.88
C GLU A 582 -3.97 -3.45 -12.80
N ILE A 583 -2.88 -3.99 -12.26
CA ILE A 583 -2.10 -3.38 -11.19
C ILE A 583 -1.17 -2.32 -11.79
N SER A 584 -1.37 -1.06 -11.40
CA SER A 584 -0.49 0.06 -11.78
C SER A 584 0.87 -0.02 -11.09
N GLU A 585 0.86 -0.24 -9.77
CA GLU A 585 2.04 -0.42 -8.94
C GLU A 585 2.45 -1.89 -8.87
N LYS A 586 3.13 -2.39 -9.92
CA LYS A 586 3.45 -3.82 -10.08
C LYS A 586 4.08 -4.46 -8.84
N TRP A 587 5.00 -3.76 -8.18
CA TRP A 587 5.67 -4.25 -6.97
C TRP A 587 4.67 -4.63 -5.85
N LEU A 588 3.47 -4.03 -5.84
CA LEU A 588 2.44 -4.32 -4.85
C LEU A 588 1.90 -5.75 -4.98
N GLY A 589 1.79 -6.28 -6.19
CA GLY A 589 1.23 -7.62 -6.44
C GLY A 589 2.23 -8.66 -6.95
N GLU A 590 3.40 -8.23 -7.41
CA GLU A 590 4.41 -9.11 -8.03
C GLU A 590 5.61 -9.42 -7.11
N LEU A 591 5.84 -8.63 -6.06
CA LEU A 591 7.02 -8.79 -5.18
C LEU A 591 6.63 -9.15 -3.75
N ASP A 592 7.52 -9.90 -3.10
CA ASP A 592 7.36 -10.23 -1.68
C ASP A 592 7.62 -8.99 -0.83
N ARG A 593 6.76 -8.75 0.17
CA ARG A 593 6.84 -7.54 1.00
C ARG A 593 6.23 -7.74 2.37
N GLU A 594 6.64 -6.90 3.29
CA GLU A 594 6.00 -6.78 4.58
C GLU A 594 4.54 -6.32 4.43
N CYS A 595 3.67 -6.90 5.25
CA CYS A 595 2.30 -6.47 5.45
C CYS A 595 1.96 -6.52 6.95
N THR A 596 0.80 -5.99 7.32
CA THR A 596 0.40 -5.99 8.73
C THR A 596 -0.13 -7.34 9.16
N ALA A 597 -0.94 -7.99 8.32
CA ALA A 597 -1.41 -9.35 8.57
C ALA A 597 -1.51 -10.16 7.26
N VAL A 598 -1.65 -11.46 7.42
CA VAL A 598 -1.93 -12.41 6.34
C VAL A 598 -3.10 -13.29 6.75
N THR A 599 -3.76 -13.92 5.78
CA THR A 599 -4.95 -14.73 6.06
C THR A 599 -4.63 -16.17 6.41
N GLY A 600 -5.42 -16.76 7.31
CA GLY A 600 -5.38 -18.16 7.74
C GLY A 600 -5.79 -19.15 6.66
N ALA A 601 -6.30 -18.69 5.51
CA ALA A 601 -6.53 -19.57 4.37
C ALA A 601 -5.25 -20.26 3.88
N CYS A 602 -4.09 -19.60 4.01
CA CYS A 602 -2.76 -20.17 3.82
C CYS A 602 -1.72 -19.35 4.60
N LEU A 603 -1.39 -19.79 5.82
CA LEU A 603 -0.51 -19.09 6.76
C LEU A 603 0.61 -20.01 7.26
N MET A 604 1.85 -19.65 6.97
CA MET A 604 3.05 -20.37 7.42
C MET A 604 3.74 -19.66 8.58
N VAL A 605 4.16 -20.41 9.59
CA VAL A 605 4.83 -19.90 10.79
C VAL A 605 5.82 -20.92 11.36
N ARG A 606 6.88 -20.46 12.04
CA ARG A 606 7.74 -21.36 12.84
C ARG A 606 6.96 -21.86 14.05
N ARG A 607 7.05 -23.16 14.36
CA ARG A 607 6.46 -23.74 15.57
C ARG A 607 6.84 -22.94 16.82
N SER A 608 8.12 -22.61 16.96
CA SER A 608 8.62 -21.85 18.10
C SER A 608 7.98 -20.47 18.26
N VAL A 609 7.67 -19.78 17.16
CA VAL A 609 6.94 -18.49 17.18
C VAL A 609 5.48 -18.72 17.58
N PHE A 610 4.83 -19.71 16.99
CA PHE A 610 3.44 -20.05 17.29
C PHE A 610 3.26 -20.39 18.78
N GLU A 611 4.14 -21.21 19.33
CA GLU A 611 4.15 -21.58 20.76
C GLU A 611 4.45 -20.40 21.66
N LYS A 612 5.43 -19.56 21.31
CA LYS A 612 5.76 -18.34 22.06
C LYS A 612 4.59 -17.37 22.13
N LEU A 613 3.77 -17.31 21.08
CA LEU A 613 2.57 -16.49 21.01
C LEU A 613 1.35 -17.11 21.72
N GLY A 614 1.43 -18.38 22.13
CA GLY A 614 0.29 -19.11 22.72
C GLY A 614 -0.73 -19.62 21.69
N GLY A 615 -0.33 -19.73 20.41
CA GLY A 615 -1.17 -20.20 19.31
C GLY A 615 -2.25 -19.22 18.86
N PHE A 616 -3.27 -19.74 18.18
CA PHE A 616 -4.46 -18.97 17.83
C PHE A 616 -5.36 -18.82 19.06
N ASP A 617 -5.96 -17.64 19.21
CA ASP A 617 -6.87 -17.39 20.32
C ASP A 617 -8.25 -18.00 20.02
N GLU A 618 -8.64 -18.99 20.83
CA GLU A 618 -9.90 -19.73 20.66
C GLU A 618 -11.16 -18.89 20.91
N SER A 619 -11.02 -17.66 21.40
CA SER A 619 -12.12 -16.68 21.43
C SER A 619 -12.48 -16.11 20.04
N PHE A 620 -11.68 -16.39 19.00
CA PHE A 620 -11.99 -16.17 17.59
C PHE A 620 -12.30 -17.50 16.88
N PRO A 621 -13.51 -18.07 17.05
CA PRO A 621 -13.88 -19.36 16.48
C PRO A 621 -13.99 -19.39 14.95
N VAL A 622 -14.21 -18.25 14.28
CA VAL A 622 -14.59 -18.20 12.85
C VAL A 622 -13.66 -17.32 12.03
N ALA A 623 -13.44 -16.07 12.44
CA ALA A 623 -12.75 -15.06 11.66
C ALA A 623 -11.77 -14.25 12.51
N PHE A 624 -10.87 -13.52 11.85
CA PHE A 624 -9.87 -12.64 12.46
C PHE A 624 -8.87 -13.29 13.44
N ASN A 625 -8.92 -14.62 13.59
CA ASN A 625 -7.96 -15.41 14.35
C ASN A 625 -6.52 -15.26 13.83
N ASP A 626 -6.38 -15.30 12.51
CA ASP A 626 -5.19 -15.05 11.72
C ASP A 626 -4.68 -13.61 11.89
N VAL A 627 -5.59 -12.64 11.79
CA VAL A 627 -5.30 -11.23 11.98
C VAL A 627 -4.81 -10.95 13.39
N ASP A 628 -5.52 -11.40 14.43
CA ASP A 628 -5.09 -11.26 15.82
C ASP A 628 -3.71 -11.89 16.07
N PHE A 629 -3.46 -13.09 15.53
CA PHE A 629 -2.16 -13.74 15.63
C PHE A 629 -1.05 -12.89 14.99
N CYS A 630 -1.27 -12.40 13.77
CA CYS A 630 -0.33 -11.52 13.07
C CYS A 630 -0.07 -10.21 13.84
N LEU A 631 -1.09 -9.63 14.46
CA LEU A 631 -0.95 -8.42 15.27
C LEU A 631 -0.17 -8.68 16.57
N ARG A 632 -0.38 -9.82 17.24
CA ARG A 632 0.44 -10.24 18.38
C ARG A 632 1.89 -10.47 17.98
N ALA A 633 2.14 -11.12 16.84
CA ALA A 633 3.50 -11.28 16.30
C ALA A 633 4.20 -9.93 16.09
N ARG A 634 3.47 -8.94 15.52
CA ARG A 634 3.99 -7.57 15.35
C ARG A 634 4.31 -6.88 16.67
N ARG A 635 3.45 -7.01 17.70
CA ARG A 635 3.75 -6.48 19.05
C ARG A 635 5.03 -7.06 19.65
N MET A 636 5.48 -8.24 19.19
CA MET A 636 6.77 -8.83 19.59
C MET A 636 7.96 -8.39 18.73
N GLY A 637 7.77 -7.44 17.81
CA GLY A 637 8.80 -6.99 16.88
C GLY A 637 9.00 -7.90 15.66
N LEU A 638 8.11 -8.87 15.42
CA LEU A 638 8.19 -9.76 14.26
C LEU A 638 7.49 -9.17 13.04
N ARG A 639 8.02 -9.46 11.85
CA ARG A 639 7.48 -9.01 10.55
C ARG A 639 6.55 -10.07 9.95
N ASN A 640 5.41 -9.65 9.41
CA ASN A 640 4.56 -10.52 8.60
C ASN A 640 4.84 -10.25 7.12
N ILE A 641 4.92 -11.31 6.31
CA ILE A 641 5.33 -11.24 4.91
C ILE A 641 4.20 -11.73 4.01
N PHE A 642 3.82 -10.91 3.04
CA PHE A 642 3.08 -11.34 1.86
C PHE A 642 4.07 -11.93 0.85
N CYS A 643 3.87 -13.20 0.49
CA CYS A 643 4.66 -13.91 -0.51
C CYS A 643 3.90 -13.94 -1.84
N ALA A 644 4.27 -13.06 -2.77
CA ALA A 644 3.64 -12.91 -4.08
C ALA A 644 3.89 -14.13 -5.00
N ARG A 645 4.97 -14.87 -4.74
CA ARG A 645 5.40 -16.03 -5.53
C ARG A 645 4.61 -17.30 -5.21
N ALA A 646 4.13 -17.45 -3.98
CA ALA A 646 3.24 -18.53 -3.60
C ALA A 646 1.81 -18.20 -4.07
N LYS A 647 1.35 -18.84 -5.15
CA LYS A 647 0.06 -18.56 -5.80
C LYS A 647 -0.89 -19.73 -5.64
N LEU A 648 -2.08 -19.46 -5.11
CA LEU A 648 -3.14 -20.46 -4.91
C LEU A 648 -4.51 -19.85 -5.24
N ILE A 649 -5.49 -20.69 -5.60
CA ILE A 649 -6.91 -20.33 -5.65
C ILE A 649 -7.53 -20.68 -4.30
N HIS A 650 -8.41 -19.84 -3.78
CA HIS A 650 -9.22 -20.11 -2.59
C HIS A 650 -10.70 -19.96 -2.92
N TYR A 651 -11.47 -21.04 -2.80
CA TYR A 651 -12.90 -21.10 -3.14
C TYR A 651 -13.83 -20.55 -2.02
N GLU A 652 -13.40 -19.46 -1.36
CA GLU A 652 -13.98 -18.77 -0.18
C GLU A 652 -15.45 -19.10 0.18
N GLY A 653 -15.68 -19.44 1.45
CA GLY A 653 -17.02 -19.69 2.01
C GLY A 653 -17.54 -21.11 1.79
N MET A 654 -16.77 -21.95 1.09
CA MET A 654 -17.08 -23.37 0.88
C MET A 654 -16.71 -24.28 2.05
N SER A 655 -15.84 -23.84 2.96
CA SER A 655 -15.42 -24.60 4.15
C SER A 655 -16.13 -24.21 5.46
N ARG A 656 -16.75 -23.02 5.51
CA ARG A 656 -17.33 -22.47 6.75
C ARG A 656 -18.61 -23.19 7.17
N ALA A 657 -18.73 -23.50 8.46
CA ALA A 657 -19.90 -24.14 9.09
C ALA A 657 -21.15 -23.22 9.20
N GLY A 658 -21.15 -22.05 8.53
CA GLY A 658 -22.29 -21.12 8.52
C GLY A 658 -22.44 -20.28 9.80
N ILE A 659 -21.38 -20.14 10.60
CA ILE A 659 -21.40 -19.39 11.87
C ILE A 659 -21.15 -17.89 11.59
N PRO A 660 -21.95 -16.95 12.15
CA PRO A 660 -21.72 -15.51 12.02
C PRO A 660 -20.39 -15.05 12.62
N GLU A 661 -19.73 -14.07 11.98
CA GLU A 661 -18.43 -13.53 12.41
C GLU A 661 -18.53 -12.23 13.25
N GLU A 662 -19.74 -11.77 13.56
CA GLU A 662 -19.97 -10.49 14.24
C GLU A 662 -19.26 -10.42 15.60
N ASN A 663 -19.36 -11.48 16.41
CA ASN A 663 -18.71 -11.51 17.73
C ASN A 663 -17.18 -11.44 17.61
N ASP A 664 -16.61 -12.12 16.61
CA ASP A 664 -15.18 -12.12 16.31
C ASP A 664 -14.75 -10.72 15.89
N TYR A 665 -15.51 -10.06 15.01
CA TYR A 665 -15.24 -8.68 14.62
C TYR A 665 -15.26 -7.71 15.81
N GLN A 666 -16.32 -7.76 16.63
CA GLN A 666 -16.43 -6.90 17.82
C GLN A 666 -15.30 -7.13 18.81
N LEU A 667 -14.87 -8.38 18.99
CA LEU A 667 -13.73 -8.72 19.82
C LEU A 667 -12.42 -8.15 19.26
N LEU A 668 -12.18 -8.27 17.96
CA LEU A 668 -11.01 -7.71 17.28
C LEU A 668 -10.96 -6.19 17.48
N VAL A 669 -12.06 -5.50 17.16
CA VAL A 669 -12.18 -4.04 17.30
C VAL A 669 -11.91 -3.62 18.73
N LYS A 670 -12.51 -4.29 19.72
CA LYS A 670 -12.31 -3.97 21.14
C LYS A 670 -10.86 -4.17 21.57
N ARG A 671 -10.20 -5.24 21.13
CA ARG A 671 -8.85 -5.63 21.55
C ARG A 671 -7.77 -4.79 20.90
N TRP A 672 -7.96 -4.43 19.64
CA TRP A 672 -7.00 -3.73 18.80
C TRP A 672 -7.40 -2.28 18.52
N ALA A 673 -8.40 -1.77 19.22
CA ALA A 673 -8.70 -0.35 19.30
C ALA A 673 -7.41 0.42 19.61
N GLY A 674 -7.11 1.42 18.78
CA GLY A 674 -5.91 2.26 18.94
C GLY A 674 -4.64 1.73 18.27
N ALA A 675 -4.56 0.44 17.91
CA ALA A 675 -3.33 -0.14 17.33
C ALA A 675 -2.88 0.55 16.03
N PHE A 676 -3.81 1.20 15.34
CA PHE A 676 -3.59 1.91 14.08
C PHE A 676 -4.10 3.36 14.13
N GLU A 677 -4.11 4.01 15.29
CA GLU A 677 -4.45 5.44 15.42
C GLU A 677 -3.62 6.32 14.47
N ASN A 678 -2.34 5.95 14.28
CA ASN A 678 -1.41 6.63 13.37
C ASN A 678 -1.47 6.09 11.92
N GLY A 679 -2.42 5.21 11.61
CA GLY A 679 -2.53 4.46 10.37
C GLY A 679 -1.67 3.20 10.35
N ASP A 680 -1.90 2.36 9.36
CA ASP A 680 -1.05 1.20 9.09
C ASP A 680 0.34 1.65 8.58
N PRO A 681 1.44 1.10 9.10
CA PRO A 681 2.78 1.54 8.72
C PRO A 681 3.10 1.25 7.26
N TYR A 682 2.56 0.18 6.70
CA TYR A 682 2.83 -0.18 5.32
C TYR A 682 1.80 0.46 4.37
N TRP A 683 0.74 1.12 4.85
CA TRP A 683 -0.17 1.92 4.03
C TRP A 683 0.20 3.41 4.08
N ASN A 684 0.54 4.00 2.94
CA ASN A 684 0.89 5.42 2.91
C ASN A 684 -0.38 6.28 3.19
N PRO A 685 -0.31 7.25 4.11
CA PRO A 685 -1.49 8.06 4.50
C PRO A 685 -2.01 8.99 3.41
N ASN A 686 -1.26 9.17 2.33
CA ASN A 686 -1.68 9.96 1.18
C ASN A 686 -2.47 9.13 0.16
N LEU A 687 -2.81 7.88 0.47
CA LEU A 687 -3.61 6.99 -0.38
C LEU A 687 -5.10 7.03 0.03
N LEU A 688 -5.98 6.65 -0.89
CA LEU A 688 -7.39 6.44 -0.61
C LEU A 688 -7.56 5.17 0.25
N ASP A 689 -8.12 5.33 1.43
CA ASP A 689 -8.25 4.27 2.45
C ASP A 689 -9.29 3.19 2.14
N TYR A 690 -10.13 3.42 1.12
CA TYR A 690 -11.16 2.50 0.66
C TYR A 690 -10.82 1.83 -0.69
N MET A 691 -9.70 2.19 -1.31
CA MET A 691 -9.19 1.54 -2.52
C MET A 691 -7.96 0.70 -2.17
N SER A 692 -7.99 -0.59 -2.49
CA SER A 692 -6.92 -1.54 -2.16
C SER A 692 -5.80 -1.60 -3.20
N ASN A 693 -5.65 -0.58 -4.06
CA ASN A 693 -4.78 -0.59 -5.24
C ASN A 693 -3.74 0.55 -5.28
N TRP A 694 -3.41 1.16 -4.14
CA TRP A 694 -2.37 2.21 -4.04
C TRP A 694 -2.71 3.52 -4.76
N THR A 695 -3.99 3.86 -4.86
CA THR A 695 -4.42 5.12 -5.49
C THR A 695 -4.19 6.32 -4.56
N PRO A 696 -3.53 7.40 -5.00
CA PRO A 696 -3.39 8.60 -4.21
C PRO A 696 -4.74 9.25 -3.86
N ASN A 697 -4.84 9.83 -2.67
CA ASN A 697 -5.97 10.66 -2.27
C ASN A 697 -5.70 12.12 -2.66
N PRO A 698 -6.40 12.69 -3.66
CA PRO A 698 -6.12 14.05 -4.14
C PRO A 698 -6.38 15.13 -3.09
N LEU A 699 -7.20 14.83 -2.08
CA LEU A 699 -7.58 15.73 -1.00
C LEU A 699 -6.68 15.58 0.24
N ALA A 700 -5.80 14.57 0.27
CA ALA A 700 -4.89 14.38 1.38
C ALA A 700 -3.93 15.57 1.51
N LYS A 701 -3.77 16.03 2.75
CA LYS A 701 -2.67 16.90 3.13
C LYS A 701 -1.54 16.01 3.64
N GLY A 702 -0.41 16.04 2.95
CA GLY A 702 0.76 15.26 3.31
C GLY A 702 1.23 15.54 4.73
N SER A 703 1.82 14.51 5.35
CA SER A 703 2.37 14.60 6.69
C SER A 703 3.88 14.75 6.63
N LEU A 704 4.38 15.85 7.17
CA LEU A 704 5.82 16.06 7.41
C LEU A 704 6.32 15.34 8.68
N ARG A 705 5.42 14.76 9.49
CA ARG A 705 5.81 13.92 10.62
C ARG A 705 6.31 12.57 10.11
N GLY A 706 7.48 12.17 10.60
CA GLY A 706 8.03 10.85 10.36
C GLY A 706 7.15 9.74 10.93
N ARG A 707 7.13 8.60 10.26
CA ARG A 707 6.46 7.36 10.68
C ARG A 707 7.49 6.25 10.81
N LYS A 708 7.33 5.43 11.84
CA LYS A 708 8.16 4.25 12.12
C LYS A 708 7.36 2.98 11.84
N THR A 709 8.04 1.90 11.43
CA THR A 709 7.42 0.60 11.16
C THR A 709 6.94 -0.12 12.42
N PHE A 710 7.66 0.05 13.53
CA PHE A 710 7.36 -0.53 14.83
C PHE A 710 6.98 0.59 15.80
N LEU A 711 5.72 0.60 16.22
CA LEU A 711 5.30 1.39 17.37
C LEU A 711 5.61 0.53 18.61
N LYS A 712 6.54 0.99 19.45
CA LYS A 712 6.80 0.37 20.76
C LYS A 712 5.62 0.56 21.69
#